data_AF-A0A4Q4ZTF3-F1
#
_entry.id   AF-A0A4Q4ZTF3-F1
#
_cell.length_a   1.000
_cell.length_b   1.000
_cell.length_c   1.000
_cell.angle_alpha   90.00
_cell.angle_beta   90.00
_cell.angle_gamma   90.00
#
_symmetry.space_group_name_H-M   'P 1'
#
loop_
_entity.id
_entity.type
_entity.pdbx_description
1 polymer ?
#
loop_
_entity_poly.entity_id
_entity_poly.type
_entity_poly.pdbx_seq_one_letter_code
_entity_poly.pdbx_strand_id
1 'polypeptide(L)'
;MNAPRVALPRAPAALLGRFAAHASSSMRPCQHLFRQFSQTQPWSTMQEKVQTIPSYQPYPLNTRPPAQPRNEPIPEKSIASTIPEVHETRPPAQQPQTQVSPKTAPSVTTVGAAAIPEQEAQKETEPAQPPKRKLRPRKAAIKLTPSAVARLRQLLNQPEPKLIKVGVRNRGCSGLAYHLDYVDRPGPFDEEVEQDGVKVLIDSKALFSIIGSEMDWIENKLSQRFHFNNPNIKEECGCGESFMVRFYCEENGVVNLGVGVIYDTMALVIQGYTFLHQYVASWAQSVPKKREGALKCGVISAARINPAALIHPAETHPDVILYAIASRDKAKAQAAAKSYKFQKAYGSYDELLADPEVDFVYIATPNGLHFEWAFKSLQAGKHVLLEKPFTSNADEAKRLVQEAERCGKVLMEAFHWQFHPASHLWRSILEDRAKYGRIIRTEARMTASPGVPHGDIRWEYDLAGGSFMDCTYALSFTRYALRAGTPEKVVSAVARPYEKDGRVDEAMNATFLFREQTGELVHSRVYTDMARKWIGGVIPRVWEFPAIEVETEKAVIYYYNAMMPHLYHYISITDKATGKSTTVKQYSGGPVWGNVTTSNGAKGGSPVWSTYRYQLEAFVAKCQGKDPAFFVTNEESITQMEVIDACYEKSGLGKRPTSQFLQ
;
A
#
# COMPACT_ATOMS: atom_id res chain seq x y z
N MET A 1 -72.24 -11.37 38.50
CA MET A 1 -71.75 -10.21 39.29
C MET A 1 -70.26 -10.06 39.00
N ASN A 2 -69.65 -8.91 38.72
CA ASN A 2 -70.16 -7.58 38.32
C ASN A 2 -69.15 -6.96 37.33
N ALA A 3 -69.61 -6.05 36.46
CA ALA A 3 -68.75 -5.15 35.67
C ALA A 3 -68.75 -3.74 36.32
N PRO A 4 -67.83 -2.83 35.94
CA PRO A 4 -68.05 -1.98 34.75
C PRO A 4 -66.80 -1.90 33.82
N ARG A 5 -66.82 -1.53 32.53
CA ARG A 5 -67.59 -0.61 31.64
C ARG A 5 -67.28 0.90 31.79
N VAL A 6 -66.60 1.47 30.79
CA VAL A 6 -66.65 2.86 30.23
C VAL A 6 -65.41 3.04 29.32
N ALA A 7 -65.39 3.74 28.18
CA ALA A 7 -66.42 4.05 27.17
C ALA A 7 -65.73 4.42 25.83
N LEU A 8 -66.44 4.37 24.70
CA LEU A 8 -65.99 4.85 23.37
C LEU A 8 -66.69 6.17 23.00
N PRO A 9 -66.13 6.94 22.05
CA PRO A 9 -66.99 7.49 20.99
C PRO A 9 -66.43 7.39 19.56
N ARG A 10 -67.24 6.77 18.69
CA ARG A 10 -67.57 7.13 17.29
C ARG A 10 -66.50 7.70 16.33
N ALA A 11 -66.37 7.00 15.20
CA ALA A 11 -66.10 7.61 13.89
C ALA A 11 -67.41 8.00 13.16
N PRO A 12 -67.36 8.85 12.11
CA PRO A 12 -68.30 8.86 11.00
C PRO A 12 -67.82 7.94 9.84
N ALA A 13 -68.67 7.71 8.82
CA ALA A 13 -68.42 6.76 7.74
C ALA A 13 -68.89 7.27 6.36
N ALA A 14 -68.77 6.42 5.33
CA ALA A 14 -69.11 6.65 3.91
C ALA A 14 -68.07 7.49 3.13
N LEU A 15 -67.94 7.41 1.80
CA LEU A 15 -68.89 6.90 0.78
C LEU A 15 -68.32 5.77 -0.11
N LEU A 16 -69.21 4.97 -0.71
CA LEU A 16 -68.93 4.02 -1.78
C LEU A 16 -69.02 4.71 -3.16
N GLY A 17 -68.25 4.22 -4.14
CA GLY A 17 -68.33 4.71 -5.52
C GLY A 17 -67.66 3.77 -6.54
N ARG A 18 -68.39 2.76 -7.01
CA ARG A 18 -68.02 1.97 -8.21
C ARG A 18 -68.61 2.64 -9.45
N PHE A 19 -67.81 2.78 -10.50
CA PHE A 19 -68.29 2.73 -11.89
C PHE A 19 -67.26 2.03 -12.76
N ALA A 20 -67.73 1.35 -13.80
CA ALA A 20 -66.90 0.66 -14.78
C ALA A 20 -67.57 0.73 -16.15
N ALA A 21 -66.81 1.07 -17.20
CA ALA A 21 -67.21 0.80 -18.58
C ALA A 21 -66.00 0.79 -19.53
N HIS A 22 -65.97 -0.27 -20.33
CA HIS A 22 -65.30 -0.47 -21.60
C HIS A 22 -65.01 0.77 -22.45
N ALA A 23 -63.83 0.78 -23.07
CA ALA A 23 -63.69 1.16 -24.48
C ALA A 23 -62.58 0.32 -25.12
N SER A 24 -62.87 -0.30 -26.27
CA SER A 24 -61.91 -1.08 -27.06
C SER A 24 -61.63 -0.37 -28.39
N SER A 25 -60.37 -0.36 -28.83
CA SER A 25 -60.10 -0.40 -30.27
C SER A 25 -58.82 -1.17 -30.55
N SER A 26 -58.83 -1.86 -31.68
CA SER A 26 -57.65 -2.47 -32.29
C SER A 26 -57.69 -2.12 -33.77
N MET A 27 -56.53 -1.90 -34.39
CA MET A 27 -56.37 -2.08 -35.83
C MET A 27 -54.88 -2.26 -36.16
N ARG A 28 -54.62 -3.06 -37.21
CA ARG A 28 -53.29 -3.21 -37.83
C ARG A 28 -53.26 -2.40 -39.15
N PRO A 29 -52.49 -2.74 -40.21
CA PRO A 29 -51.67 -1.72 -40.87
C PRO A 29 -52.13 -1.41 -42.31
N CYS A 30 -51.39 -0.53 -43.00
CA CYS A 30 -51.45 -0.42 -44.46
C CYS A 30 -50.03 -0.23 -45.04
N GLN A 31 -49.85 -0.45 -46.34
CA GLN A 31 -48.56 -0.62 -47.02
C GLN A 31 -48.42 0.26 -48.28
N HIS A 32 -47.17 0.53 -48.68
CA HIS A 32 -46.76 1.12 -49.98
C HIS A 32 -47.23 2.58 -50.22
N LEU A 33 -46.62 3.41 -51.09
CA LEU A 33 -45.47 3.32 -52.01
C LEU A 33 -44.44 4.44 -51.63
N PHE A 34 -43.24 4.66 -52.18
CA PHE A 34 -42.42 4.09 -53.30
C PHE A 34 -41.06 3.58 -52.70
N ARG A 35 -39.89 3.29 -53.33
CA ARG A 35 -39.11 3.68 -54.54
C ARG A 35 -38.59 5.13 -54.57
N GLN A 36 -37.34 5.44 -54.93
CA GLN A 36 -36.09 4.69 -55.23
C GLN A 36 -34.93 5.73 -55.18
N PHE A 37 -33.65 5.49 -54.87
CA PHE A 37 -32.67 4.57 -55.50
C PHE A 37 -31.29 4.64 -54.77
N SER A 38 -30.44 3.61 -54.93
CA SER A 38 -28.95 3.65 -54.92
C SER A 38 -28.22 3.98 -53.59
N GLN A 39 -27.11 3.37 -53.15
CA GLN A 39 -26.28 2.19 -53.49
C GLN A 39 -25.33 1.99 -52.25
N THR A 40 -24.81 0.82 -51.83
CA THR A 40 -24.91 -0.59 -52.28
C THR A 40 -24.75 -1.54 -51.07
N GLN A 41 -25.04 -2.83 -51.27
CA GLN A 41 -24.92 -3.96 -50.32
C GLN A 41 -24.29 -5.15 -51.09
N PRO A 42 -24.08 -6.38 -50.54
CA PRO A 42 -23.90 -6.86 -49.16
C PRO A 42 -22.76 -7.92 -49.06
N TRP A 43 -22.99 -8.96 -48.23
CA TRP A 43 -22.40 -10.32 -48.20
C TRP A 43 -21.05 -10.52 -47.46
N SER A 44 -20.85 -11.65 -46.75
CA SER A 44 -21.81 -12.71 -46.35
C SER A 44 -21.41 -13.41 -45.05
N THR A 45 -22.39 -13.99 -44.36
CA THR A 45 -22.18 -14.99 -43.31
C THR A 45 -21.79 -16.33 -43.93
N MET A 46 -20.75 -16.96 -43.38
CA MET A 46 -20.59 -18.42 -43.45
C MET A 46 -20.30 -18.97 -42.05
N GLN A 47 -20.95 -20.08 -41.73
CA GLN A 47 -20.47 -20.99 -40.68
C GLN A 47 -19.40 -21.88 -41.31
N GLU A 48 -18.27 -22.08 -40.65
CA GLU A 48 -17.42 -23.23 -40.98
C GLU A 48 -16.87 -23.93 -39.74
N LYS A 49 -16.38 -25.15 -39.96
CA LYS A 49 -16.31 -26.21 -38.95
C LYS A 49 -15.04 -26.12 -38.13
N VAL A 50 -15.14 -26.52 -36.86
CA VAL A 50 -13.97 -26.93 -36.08
C VAL A 50 -13.36 -28.17 -36.75
N GLN A 51 -12.10 -28.09 -37.17
CA GLN A 51 -11.27 -29.26 -37.45
C GLN A 51 -9.95 -29.16 -36.70
N THR A 52 -9.63 -30.23 -35.98
CA THR A 52 -8.38 -30.41 -35.23
C THR A 52 -7.35 -31.12 -36.09
N ILE A 53 -6.13 -30.59 -36.19
CA ILE A 53 -4.94 -31.34 -36.64
C ILE A 53 -3.67 -30.67 -36.06
N PRO A 54 -2.59 -31.42 -35.77
CA PRO A 54 -1.64 -31.04 -34.71
C PRO A 54 -0.39 -30.26 -35.17
N SER A 55 0.39 -29.87 -34.16
CA SER A 55 1.56 -28.98 -34.21
C SER A 55 2.83 -29.58 -34.85
N TYR A 56 3.67 -28.66 -35.31
CA TYR A 56 5.14 -28.66 -35.14
C TYR A 56 6.03 -29.48 -36.10
N GLN A 57 6.99 -28.77 -36.72
CA GLN A 57 8.31 -29.30 -37.10
C GLN A 57 9.40 -28.46 -36.42
N PRO A 58 10.49 -29.06 -35.93
CA PRO A 58 11.62 -28.35 -35.33
C PRO A 58 12.59 -27.79 -36.40
N TYR A 59 13.14 -26.60 -36.13
CA TYR A 59 14.38 -26.10 -36.75
C TYR A 59 15.47 -25.92 -35.67
N PRO A 60 16.76 -26.07 -36.02
CA PRO A 60 17.84 -26.18 -35.03
C PRO A 60 18.26 -24.84 -34.40
N LEU A 61 18.85 -24.94 -33.20
CA LEU A 61 19.36 -23.81 -32.42
C LEU A 61 20.59 -23.16 -33.08
N ASN A 62 20.63 -21.83 -33.09
CA ASN A 62 21.76 -21.05 -33.60
C ASN A 62 22.70 -20.65 -32.45
N THR A 63 23.96 -21.11 -32.49
CA THR A 63 24.88 -21.04 -31.35
C THR A 63 25.85 -19.86 -31.41
N ARG A 64 25.49 -18.71 -30.82
CA ARG A 64 26.45 -17.64 -30.47
C ARG A 64 25.94 -16.77 -29.30
N PRO A 65 26.74 -16.51 -28.25
CA PRO A 65 26.38 -15.59 -27.17
C PRO A 65 26.59 -14.12 -27.57
N PRO A 66 25.82 -13.17 -27.01
CA PRO A 66 26.02 -11.74 -27.21
C PRO A 66 27.21 -11.19 -26.39
N ALA A 67 27.77 -10.06 -26.84
CA ALA A 67 28.92 -9.40 -26.21
C ALA A 67 28.53 -8.41 -25.09
N GLN A 68 29.49 -8.07 -24.22
CA GLN A 68 29.32 -7.16 -23.09
C GLN A 68 29.40 -5.66 -23.51
N PRO A 69 28.68 -4.75 -22.82
CA PRO A 69 28.70 -3.31 -23.10
C PRO A 69 29.95 -2.59 -22.56
N ARG A 70 30.25 -1.41 -23.14
CA ARG A 70 31.34 -0.50 -22.71
C ARG A 70 30.88 0.45 -21.58
N ASN A 71 31.85 0.99 -20.84
CA ASN A 71 31.67 2.10 -19.91
C ASN A 71 31.58 3.46 -20.65
N GLU A 72 30.87 4.43 -20.05
CA GLU A 72 30.83 5.84 -20.48
C GLU A 72 31.60 6.77 -19.50
N PRO A 73 31.99 8.00 -19.91
CA PRO A 73 32.83 8.91 -19.11
C PRO A 73 32.05 9.79 -18.09
N ILE A 74 32.81 10.46 -17.20
CA ILE A 74 32.29 11.30 -16.10
C ILE A 74 32.37 12.81 -16.47
N PRO A 75 31.37 13.66 -16.14
CA PRO A 75 31.47 15.12 -16.32
C PRO A 75 32.19 15.86 -15.17
N GLU A 76 33.09 16.78 -15.51
CA GLU A 76 33.85 17.63 -14.56
C GLU A 76 33.06 18.87 -14.13
N LYS A 77 32.49 18.90 -12.90
CA LYS A 77 31.84 20.11 -12.32
C LYS A 77 31.96 20.34 -10.80
N SER A 78 32.60 19.44 -10.04
CA SER A 78 32.69 19.57 -8.57
C SER A 78 33.87 20.44 -8.14
N ILE A 79 33.62 21.51 -7.38
CA ILE A 79 34.67 22.38 -6.81
C ILE A 79 35.07 22.01 -5.37
N ALA A 80 34.56 20.90 -4.83
CA ALA A 80 34.77 20.51 -3.43
C ALA A 80 36.23 20.11 -3.10
N SER A 81 37.03 19.83 -4.13
CA SER A 81 38.43 19.41 -4.04
C SER A 81 39.23 19.91 -5.25
N THR A 82 40.07 20.93 -5.08
CA THR A 82 41.04 21.35 -6.10
C THR A 82 42.34 20.55 -5.97
N ILE A 83 42.88 20.06 -7.08
CA ILE A 83 44.22 19.48 -7.13
C ILE A 83 45.23 20.63 -6.94
N PRO A 84 46.22 20.52 -6.03
CA PRO A 84 47.20 21.59 -5.83
C PRO A 84 48.15 21.71 -7.03
N GLU A 85 48.40 22.94 -7.49
CA GLU A 85 49.49 23.21 -8.42
C GLU A 85 50.84 22.92 -7.76
N VAL A 86 51.67 22.11 -8.43
CA VAL A 86 52.97 21.68 -7.90
C VAL A 86 54.04 22.68 -8.32
N HIS A 87 54.49 23.52 -7.39
CA HIS A 87 55.69 24.33 -7.59
C HIS A 87 56.94 23.43 -7.72
N GLU A 88 57.48 23.29 -8.93
CA GLU A 88 58.76 22.62 -9.16
C GLU A 88 59.90 23.33 -8.41
N THR A 89 60.53 22.63 -7.47
CA THR A 89 61.82 23.06 -6.87
C THR A 89 62.72 21.84 -6.66
N ARG A 90 63.61 21.59 -7.63
CA ARG A 90 64.65 20.56 -7.54
C ARG A 90 65.82 21.09 -6.67
N PRO A 91 66.30 20.35 -5.65
CA PRO A 91 67.20 20.92 -4.64
C PRO A 91 68.70 20.84 -5.03
N PRO A 92 69.52 21.77 -4.53
CA PRO A 92 70.97 21.61 -4.43
C PRO A 92 71.45 21.42 -2.96
N ALA A 93 72.38 20.48 -2.78
CA ALA A 93 73.42 20.34 -1.73
C ALA A 93 73.12 20.50 -0.21
N GLN A 94 73.83 19.69 0.59
CA GLN A 94 74.02 19.85 2.05
C GLN A 94 75.10 20.93 2.34
N GLN A 95 75.46 21.40 3.55
CA GLN A 95 75.48 20.83 4.93
C GLN A 95 75.71 22.04 5.93
N PRO A 96 76.19 21.92 7.21
CA PRO A 96 75.52 21.54 8.48
C PRO A 96 75.44 22.61 9.63
N GLN A 97 74.54 22.37 10.61
CA GLN A 97 74.60 22.79 12.06
C GLN A 97 74.50 24.33 12.37
N THR A 98 74.21 24.85 13.58
CA THR A 98 74.41 24.37 14.98
C THR A 98 73.45 25.01 16.03
N GLN A 99 72.95 24.20 16.99
CA GLN A 99 72.56 24.38 18.43
C GLN A 99 72.08 25.72 19.12
N VAL A 100 71.46 25.51 20.31
CA VAL A 100 71.40 26.34 21.56
C VAL A 100 70.05 27.01 21.95
N SER A 101 69.74 26.96 23.25
CA SER A 101 68.63 27.58 24.06
C SER A 101 69.23 27.92 25.47
N PRO A 102 68.58 28.49 26.54
CA PRO A 102 67.12 28.52 26.90
C PRO A 102 66.59 29.71 27.81
N LYS A 103 65.37 29.56 28.40
CA LYS A 103 64.76 30.29 29.57
C LYS A 103 64.33 31.77 29.33
N THR A 104 63.43 32.45 30.10
CA THR A 104 62.76 32.23 31.43
C THR A 104 61.35 32.91 31.50
N ALA A 105 60.56 32.73 32.59
CA ALA A 105 59.26 33.38 32.91
C ALA A 105 59.41 34.47 34.03
N PRO A 106 58.38 35.12 34.70
CA PRO A 106 56.97 34.77 35.06
C PRO A 106 55.89 35.77 34.48
N SER A 107 54.72 36.23 35.02
CA SER A 107 54.14 36.47 36.38
C SER A 107 52.57 36.34 36.52
N VAL A 108 51.86 37.14 37.36
CA VAL A 108 50.83 36.66 38.34
C VAL A 108 49.69 37.69 38.75
N THR A 109 48.47 37.23 39.12
CA THR A 109 47.36 37.88 39.96
C THR A 109 46.51 39.07 39.41
N THR A 110 45.29 39.48 39.89
CA THR A 110 44.37 39.16 41.06
C THR A 110 42.88 39.64 40.88
N VAL A 111 41.87 38.96 41.51
CA VAL A 111 40.60 39.42 42.24
C VAL A 111 39.61 40.48 41.60
N GLY A 112 38.28 40.57 41.83
CA GLY A 112 37.21 39.79 42.54
C GLY A 112 35.96 40.62 43.01
N ALA A 113 34.82 39.98 43.40
CA ALA A 113 33.51 40.53 43.94
C ALA A 113 32.58 41.33 42.96
N ALA A 114 31.21 41.41 43.01
CA ALA A 114 30.07 41.18 43.95
C ALA A 114 29.54 42.45 44.72
N ALA A 115 28.25 42.70 45.05
CA ALA A 115 26.97 41.92 45.04
C ALA A 115 25.68 42.78 44.68
N ILE A 116 24.44 42.45 45.15
CA ILE A 116 23.11 42.92 44.65
C ILE A 116 21.99 43.10 45.74
N PRO A 117 21.15 44.17 45.72
CA PRO A 117 19.80 44.19 46.39
C PRO A 117 18.64 45.05 45.76
N GLU A 118 17.37 44.61 45.96
CA GLU A 118 16.10 45.34 46.36
C GLU A 118 15.53 46.60 45.63
N GLN A 119 14.21 46.98 45.62
CA GLN A 119 12.92 46.44 46.12
C GLN A 119 11.66 46.97 45.32
N GLU A 120 10.42 46.83 45.86
CA GLU A 120 9.04 46.95 45.27
C GLU A 120 8.55 48.40 44.89
N ALA A 121 7.35 48.75 44.36
CA ALA A 121 6.03 48.06 44.23
C ALA A 121 5.07 48.62 43.12
N GLN A 122 4.08 47.78 42.74
CA GLN A 122 2.69 48.00 42.21
C GLN A 122 2.22 49.26 41.40
N LYS A 123 1.50 48.99 40.29
CA LYS A 123 0.24 49.68 39.91
C LYS A 123 -0.67 48.79 39.03
N GLU A 124 -1.97 49.10 38.94
CA GLU A 124 -3.05 48.16 38.52
C GLU A 124 -3.46 48.16 37.03
N THR A 125 -4.34 47.19 36.72
CA THR A 125 -4.82 46.64 35.44
C THR A 125 -5.50 47.55 34.40
N GLU A 126 -5.29 47.18 33.13
CA GLU A 126 -6.30 47.22 32.06
C GLU A 126 -6.21 45.89 31.24
N PRO A 127 -7.31 45.25 30.78
CA PRO A 127 -7.27 43.89 30.22
C PRO A 127 -6.75 43.83 28.77
N ALA A 128 -5.52 43.36 28.58
CA ALA A 128 -4.89 43.23 27.27
C ALA A 128 -5.37 42.01 26.45
N GLN A 129 -5.40 42.16 25.12
CA GLN A 129 -5.69 41.08 24.17
C GLN A 129 -4.62 39.96 24.21
N PRO A 130 -4.96 38.70 23.89
CA PRO A 130 -4.01 37.59 23.93
C PRO A 130 -2.83 37.82 22.98
N PRO A 131 -1.57 37.73 23.46
CA PRO A 131 -0.41 38.12 22.68
C PRO A 131 -0.16 37.16 21.52
N LYS A 132 -0.13 37.69 20.29
CA LYS A 132 0.29 36.94 19.10
C LYS A 132 1.71 36.40 19.33
N ARG A 133 1.85 35.07 19.38
CA ARG A 133 3.14 34.36 19.56
C ARG A 133 4.14 34.88 18.53
N LYS A 134 5.17 35.62 18.97
CA LYS A 134 6.35 35.90 18.14
C LYS A 134 7.01 34.56 17.84
N LEU A 135 6.99 34.14 16.58
CA LEU A 135 7.72 32.95 16.14
C LEU A 135 9.20 33.17 16.45
N ARG A 136 9.84 32.19 17.11
CA ARG A 136 11.30 32.21 17.28
C ARG A 136 11.95 32.15 15.89
N PRO A 137 13.03 32.90 15.63
CA PRO A 137 13.76 32.76 14.38
C PRO A 137 14.22 31.30 14.20
N ARG A 138 14.08 30.76 12.99
CA ARG A 138 14.64 29.44 12.65
C ARG A 138 16.15 29.52 12.85
N LYS A 139 16.75 28.52 13.51
CA LYS A 139 18.21 28.36 13.49
C LYS A 139 18.61 28.08 12.04
N ALA A 140 19.70 28.69 11.57
CA ALA A 140 20.25 28.40 10.25
C ALA A 140 20.56 26.90 10.11
N ALA A 141 20.37 26.34 8.91
CA ALA A 141 20.53 24.92 8.67
C ALA A 141 21.99 24.45 8.91
N ILE A 142 22.97 25.29 8.60
CA ILE A 142 24.39 25.10 8.93
C ILE A 142 24.96 26.36 9.57
N LYS A 143 26.13 26.24 10.20
CA LYS A 143 27.02 27.36 10.53
C LYS A 143 28.17 27.43 9.52
N LEU A 144 28.72 28.63 9.31
CA LEU A 144 29.94 28.85 8.57
C LEU A 144 31.05 29.36 9.53
N THR A 145 32.27 28.83 9.42
CA THR A 145 33.43 29.42 10.10
C THR A 145 33.90 30.71 9.38
N PRO A 146 34.66 31.59 10.05
CA PRO A 146 35.25 32.77 9.39
C PRO A 146 36.13 32.43 8.18
N SER A 147 36.84 31.29 8.24
CA SER A 147 37.63 30.70 7.15
C SER A 147 36.74 30.31 5.96
N ALA A 148 35.65 29.58 6.19
CA ALA A 148 34.70 29.24 5.14
C ALA A 148 34.02 30.48 4.54
N VAL A 149 33.59 31.43 5.37
CA VAL A 149 33.02 32.72 4.92
C VAL A 149 34.01 33.46 4.02
N ALA A 150 35.28 33.57 4.42
CA ALA A 150 36.31 34.24 3.61
C ALA A 150 36.53 33.54 2.25
N ARG A 151 36.59 32.20 2.21
CA ARG A 151 36.75 31.46 0.97
C ARG A 151 35.52 31.55 0.06
N LEU A 152 34.32 31.46 0.62
CA LEU A 152 33.07 31.61 -0.14
C LEU A 152 32.96 33.00 -0.79
N ARG A 153 33.37 34.08 -0.10
CA ARG A 153 33.44 35.42 -0.72
C ARG A 153 34.38 35.43 -1.93
N GLN A 154 35.55 34.78 -1.86
CA GLN A 154 36.45 34.66 -3.01
C GLN A 154 35.81 33.88 -4.16
N LEU A 155 35.12 32.77 -3.89
CA LEU A 155 34.47 31.93 -4.91
C LEU A 155 33.24 32.60 -5.55
N LEU A 156 32.52 33.45 -4.81
CA LEU A 156 31.37 34.22 -5.30
C LEU A 156 31.77 35.51 -6.05
N ASN A 157 32.97 36.06 -5.81
CA ASN A 157 33.50 37.26 -6.48
C ASN A 157 33.99 36.96 -7.91
N GLN A 158 33.13 36.39 -8.74
CA GLN A 158 33.36 36.12 -10.16
C GLN A 158 32.60 37.13 -11.04
N PRO A 159 33.03 37.37 -12.31
CA PRO A 159 32.37 38.31 -13.21
C PRO A 159 30.93 37.91 -13.58
N GLU A 160 30.56 36.64 -13.40
CA GLU A 160 29.16 36.17 -13.39
C GLU A 160 28.82 35.63 -11.98
N PRO A 161 27.92 36.27 -11.21
CA PRO A 161 27.58 35.84 -9.85
C PRO A 161 26.67 34.60 -9.88
N LYS A 162 27.27 33.41 -9.74
CA LYS A 162 26.55 32.14 -9.59
C LYS A 162 26.45 31.73 -8.12
N LEU A 163 25.27 31.25 -7.72
CA LEU A 163 25.05 30.80 -6.34
C LEU A 163 25.77 29.47 -6.11
N ILE A 164 26.38 29.31 -4.93
CA ILE A 164 27.00 28.06 -4.51
C ILE A 164 25.95 27.23 -3.79
N LYS A 165 25.70 26.00 -4.27
CA LYS A 165 24.83 25.03 -3.60
C LYS A 165 25.64 23.86 -3.03
N VAL A 166 25.46 23.61 -1.72
CA VAL A 166 25.98 22.42 -1.03
C VAL A 166 24.96 21.29 -1.13
N GLY A 167 25.41 20.11 -1.52
CA GLY A 167 24.61 18.89 -1.51
C GLY A 167 25.41 17.66 -1.07
N VAL A 168 24.77 16.49 -1.11
CA VAL A 168 25.41 15.18 -0.90
C VAL A 168 25.22 14.25 -2.11
N ARG A 169 26.23 13.45 -2.45
CA ARG A 169 26.21 12.40 -3.48
C ARG A 169 26.83 11.12 -2.90
N ASN A 170 26.46 9.96 -3.41
CA ASN A 170 27.12 8.71 -3.00
C ASN A 170 28.55 8.67 -3.58
N ARG A 171 29.56 8.38 -2.75
CA ARG A 171 30.97 8.28 -3.18
C ARG A 171 31.76 7.31 -2.28
N GLY A 172 32.73 6.61 -2.85
CA GLY A 172 33.48 5.57 -2.15
C GLY A 172 32.65 4.31 -1.90
N CYS A 173 33.12 3.45 -0.99
CA CYS A 173 32.61 2.08 -0.86
C CYS A 173 31.16 1.97 -0.34
N SER A 174 30.74 2.87 0.56
CA SER A 174 29.49 2.68 1.34
C SER A 174 28.72 3.96 1.72
N GLY A 175 29.18 5.17 1.36
CA GLY A 175 28.78 6.41 2.06
C GLY A 175 28.34 7.60 1.19
N LEU A 176 27.86 8.64 1.88
CA LEU A 176 27.59 9.97 1.34
C LEU A 176 28.86 10.81 1.34
N ALA A 177 29.00 11.72 0.38
CA ALA A 177 30.06 12.73 0.32
C ALA A 177 29.46 14.10 0.00
N TYR A 178 29.98 15.16 0.63
CA TYR A 178 29.58 16.53 0.33
C TYR A 178 30.09 16.97 -1.05
N HIS A 179 29.34 17.81 -1.73
CA HIS A 179 29.78 18.47 -2.97
C HIS A 179 29.22 19.89 -3.03
N LEU A 180 29.92 20.74 -3.77
CA LEU A 180 29.52 22.11 -4.07
C LEU A 180 29.36 22.23 -5.59
N ASP A 181 28.18 22.65 -6.03
CA ASP A 181 27.88 23.00 -7.43
C ASP A 181 27.59 24.50 -7.55
N TYR A 182 27.97 25.13 -8.68
CA TYR A 182 27.44 26.43 -9.07
C TYR A 182 26.05 26.29 -9.71
N VAL A 183 25.09 27.14 -9.31
CA VAL A 183 23.73 27.18 -9.86
C VAL A 183 23.27 28.62 -10.10
N ASP A 184 22.52 28.84 -11.19
CA ASP A 184 22.07 30.18 -11.60
C ASP A 184 20.80 30.63 -10.86
N ARG A 185 20.09 29.70 -10.19
CA ARG A 185 18.89 29.95 -9.39
C ARG A 185 18.66 28.86 -8.32
N PRO A 186 17.97 29.17 -7.20
CA PRO A 186 17.57 28.16 -6.22
C PRO A 186 16.59 27.12 -6.78
N GLY A 187 16.64 25.89 -6.26
CA GLY A 187 15.59 24.90 -6.46
C GLY A 187 14.33 25.19 -5.61
N PRO A 188 13.17 24.62 -5.96
CA PRO A 188 11.88 24.94 -5.32
C PRO A 188 11.75 24.54 -3.84
N PHE A 189 12.74 23.82 -3.29
CA PHE A 189 12.80 23.36 -1.90
C PHE A 189 14.21 23.48 -1.29
N ASP A 190 15.14 24.18 -1.97
CA ASP A 190 16.50 24.37 -1.45
C ASP A 190 16.48 25.43 -0.33
N GLU A 191 17.04 25.14 0.84
CA GLU A 191 17.05 26.07 1.97
C GLU A 191 18.18 27.08 1.80
N GLU A 192 17.88 28.36 1.89
CA GLU A 192 18.87 29.45 1.80
C GLU A 192 19.48 29.73 3.19
N VAL A 193 20.81 29.71 3.26
CA VAL A 193 21.58 30.07 4.46
C VAL A 193 22.41 31.31 4.14
N GLU A 194 22.10 32.40 4.85
CA GLU A 194 22.88 33.64 4.80
C GLU A 194 23.56 33.86 6.16
N GLN A 195 24.90 33.97 6.16
CA GLN A 195 25.70 34.28 7.33
C GLN A 195 26.82 35.25 6.93
N ASP A 196 27.04 36.31 7.70
CA ASP A 196 28.10 37.30 7.47
C ASP A 196 28.10 37.91 6.04
N GLY A 197 26.91 38.08 5.45
CA GLY A 197 26.76 38.59 4.08
C GLY A 197 27.17 37.60 2.98
N VAL A 198 27.37 36.32 3.30
CA VAL A 198 27.59 35.23 2.35
C VAL A 198 26.33 34.38 2.27
N LYS A 199 25.86 34.15 1.04
CA LYS A 199 24.67 33.36 0.73
C LYS A 199 25.04 32.01 0.12
N VAL A 200 24.58 30.93 0.74
CA VAL A 200 24.78 29.54 0.31
C VAL A 200 23.44 28.83 0.25
N LEU A 201 23.23 28.02 -0.79
CA LEU A 201 22.05 27.16 -0.90
C LEU A 201 22.36 25.77 -0.34
N ILE A 202 21.40 25.16 0.35
CA ILE A 202 21.45 23.77 0.78
C ILE A 202 20.45 22.97 -0.06
N ASP A 203 20.93 21.95 -0.79
CA ASP A 203 20.07 21.10 -1.61
C ASP A 203 18.98 20.44 -0.76
N SER A 204 17.73 20.55 -1.21
CA SER A 204 16.55 19.94 -0.59
C SER A 204 16.70 18.48 -0.17
N LYS A 205 17.47 17.67 -0.91
CA LYS A 205 17.74 16.25 -0.62
C LYS A 205 18.85 16.07 0.41
N ALA A 206 19.74 17.04 0.54
CA ALA A 206 20.89 17.02 1.44
C ALA A 206 20.60 17.68 2.79
N LEU A 207 19.58 18.55 2.90
CA LEU A 207 19.25 19.33 4.09
C LEU A 207 19.29 18.50 5.39
N PHE A 208 18.62 17.35 5.44
CA PHE A 208 18.60 16.46 6.62
C PHE A 208 19.94 15.77 6.92
N SER A 209 20.84 15.66 5.95
CA SER A 209 22.20 15.11 6.15
C SER A 209 23.20 16.15 6.63
N ILE A 210 22.95 17.45 6.38
CA ILE A 210 23.88 18.55 6.73
C ILE A 210 23.35 19.37 7.94
N ILE A 211 22.08 19.26 8.32
CA ILE A 211 21.48 20.10 9.37
C ILE A 211 22.22 20.04 10.71
N GLY A 212 22.55 21.22 11.26
CA GLY A 212 23.32 21.37 12.50
C GLY A 212 24.84 21.24 12.33
N SER A 213 25.34 20.99 11.12
CA SER A 213 26.79 20.96 10.84
C SER A 213 27.39 22.36 10.82
N GLU A 214 28.70 22.42 11.02
CA GLU A 214 29.53 23.60 10.79
C GLU A 214 30.43 23.35 9.59
N MET A 215 30.41 24.24 8.60
CA MET A 215 31.27 24.17 7.41
C MET A 215 32.50 25.06 7.62
N ASP A 216 33.67 24.44 7.48
CA ASP A 216 34.99 25.07 7.58
C ASP A 216 35.76 24.96 6.25
N TRP A 217 36.82 25.75 6.09
CA TRP A 217 37.74 25.69 4.96
C TRP A 217 39.16 25.43 5.48
N ILE A 218 39.70 24.26 5.12
CA ILE A 218 40.99 23.77 5.61
C ILE A 218 42.01 23.80 4.46
N GLU A 219 43.12 24.51 4.68
CA GLU A 219 44.28 24.52 3.79
C GLU A 219 45.50 23.91 4.49
N ASN A 220 45.90 22.72 4.03
CA ASN A 220 47.10 22.01 4.47
C ASN A 220 48.03 21.76 3.26
N LYS A 221 49.31 21.44 3.51
CA LYS A 221 50.32 21.14 2.48
C LYS A 221 49.96 20.01 1.49
N LEU A 222 48.87 19.28 1.72
CA LEU A 222 48.40 18.14 0.92
C LEU A 222 46.95 18.30 0.42
N SER A 223 46.20 19.32 0.88
CA SER A 223 44.80 19.50 0.50
C SER A 223 44.26 20.90 0.83
N GLN A 224 43.45 21.43 -0.08
CA GLN A 224 42.59 22.61 0.12
C GLN A 224 41.15 22.15 -0.13
N ARG A 225 40.30 22.14 0.92
CA ARG A 225 38.90 21.65 0.80
C ARG A 225 37.97 22.27 1.84
N PHE A 226 36.68 22.29 1.53
CA PHE A 226 35.65 22.48 2.54
C PHE A 226 35.54 21.21 3.40
N HIS A 227 35.52 21.39 4.71
CA HIS A 227 35.31 20.33 5.69
C HIS A 227 34.01 20.61 6.46
N PHE A 228 33.30 19.55 6.88
CA PHE A 228 31.98 19.67 7.49
C PHE A 228 31.99 18.94 8.83
N ASN A 229 32.11 19.71 9.91
CA ASN A 229 31.99 19.24 11.28
C ASN A 229 30.51 18.93 11.56
N ASN A 230 30.09 17.70 11.26
CA ASN A 230 28.69 17.26 11.35
C ASN A 230 28.48 16.35 12.56
N PRO A 231 27.82 16.82 13.64
CA PRO A 231 27.67 16.06 14.89
C PRO A 231 26.76 14.82 14.77
N ASN A 232 26.08 14.66 13.63
CA ASN A 232 25.19 13.54 13.36
C ASN A 232 25.90 12.36 12.67
N ILE A 233 27.17 12.50 12.28
CA ILE A 233 27.96 11.41 11.68
C ILE A 233 28.21 10.30 12.72
N LYS A 234 28.18 9.04 12.26
CA LYS A 234 28.52 7.86 13.08
C LYS A 234 29.71 7.07 12.57
N GLU A 235 29.89 6.99 11.26
CA GLU A 235 30.97 6.25 10.62
C GLU A 235 31.49 7.09 9.45
N GLU A 236 32.81 7.17 9.33
CA GLU A 236 33.51 7.74 8.18
C GLU A 236 34.43 6.70 7.57
N CYS A 237 34.56 6.71 6.24
CA CYS A 237 35.57 5.92 5.56
C CYS A 237 36.97 6.42 5.95
N GLY A 238 37.95 5.53 6.12
CA GLY A 238 39.30 5.88 6.62
C GLY A 238 40.12 6.87 5.78
N CYS A 239 39.60 7.34 4.64
CA CYS A 239 40.14 8.43 3.83
C CYS A 239 39.48 9.80 4.09
N GLY A 240 38.43 9.89 4.92
CA GLY A 240 37.71 11.12 5.24
C GLY A 240 36.93 11.74 4.07
N GLU A 241 36.60 10.95 3.04
CA GLU A 241 35.89 11.38 1.82
C GLU A 241 34.42 10.93 1.77
N SER A 242 33.97 10.02 2.64
CA SER A 242 32.55 9.69 2.77
C SER A 242 32.15 9.20 4.16
N PHE A 243 30.87 9.42 4.50
CA PHE A 243 30.32 9.32 5.85
C PHE A 243 28.90 8.72 5.86
N MET A 244 28.45 8.30 7.05
CA MET A 244 27.06 7.93 7.35
C MET A 244 26.50 8.72 8.53
N VAL A 245 25.25 9.16 8.41
CA VAL A 245 24.53 10.01 9.37
C VAL A 245 23.49 9.20 10.14
N ARG A 246 23.41 9.36 11.46
CA ARG A 246 22.35 8.80 12.31
C ARG A 246 21.47 9.92 12.85
N PHE A 247 20.17 9.84 12.56
CA PHE A 247 19.16 10.67 13.21
C PHE A 247 19.08 10.29 14.69
N TYR A 248 19.32 11.24 15.58
CA TYR A 248 19.28 11.03 17.03
C TYR A 248 17.87 11.20 17.60
N CYS A 249 17.62 10.45 18.67
CA CYS A 249 16.58 10.67 19.65
C CYS A 249 17.28 10.78 21.00
N GLU A 250 16.74 11.56 21.93
CA GLU A 250 17.31 11.74 23.27
C GLU A 250 16.19 11.70 24.32
N GLU A 251 16.44 11.00 25.41
CA GLU A 251 15.50 10.82 26.51
C GLU A 251 15.68 11.94 27.53
N ASN A 252 14.59 12.56 28.00
CA ASN A 252 14.46 13.08 29.36
C ASN A 252 13.00 13.47 29.65
N GLY A 253 12.46 13.03 30.78
CA GLY A 253 11.03 13.14 31.08
C GLY A 253 10.65 14.40 31.86
N VAL A 254 10.08 15.41 31.17
CA VAL A 254 9.21 16.41 31.80
C VAL A 254 7.96 16.59 30.92
N VAL A 255 6.78 16.39 31.51
CA VAL A 255 5.51 16.44 30.76
C VAL A 255 5.04 17.89 30.60
N ASN A 256 4.93 18.38 29.37
CA ASN A 256 3.92 19.37 29.02
C ASN A 256 3.56 19.37 27.53
N LEU A 257 2.38 19.91 27.20
CA LEU A 257 1.66 19.61 25.96
C LEU A 257 2.31 20.22 24.69
N GLY A 258 2.21 19.49 23.56
CA GLY A 258 1.89 20.16 22.29
C GLY A 258 2.67 19.84 20.99
N VAL A 259 3.10 18.60 20.71
CA VAL A 259 3.54 18.23 19.33
C VAL A 259 2.95 16.92 18.77
N GLY A 260 2.43 16.00 19.61
CA GLY A 260 1.94 14.69 19.13
C GLY A 260 0.76 14.72 18.13
N VAL A 261 -0.01 15.83 18.10
CA VAL A 261 -1.28 15.93 17.37
C VAL A 261 -1.11 15.91 15.83
N ILE A 262 0.07 16.24 15.30
CA ILE A 262 0.31 16.41 13.85
C ILE A 262 0.65 15.09 13.12
N TYR A 263 1.21 14.10 13.83
CA TYR A 263 1.60 12.83 13.22
C TYR A 263 0.54 11.73 13.37
N ASP A 264 -0.19 11.73 14.49
CA ASP A 264 -1.45 10.99 14.60
C ASP A 264 -2.43 11.42 13.50
N THR A 265 -2.50 12.72 13.19
CA THR A 265 -3.38 13.18 12.11
C THR A 265 -3.02 12.62 10.75
N MET A 266 -1.76 12.42 10.32
CA MET A 266 -1.55 11.83 8.98
C MET A 266 -1.98 10.35 8.88
N ALA A 267 -1.80 9.54 9.92
CA ALA A 267 -2.31 8.18 9.93
C ALA A 267 -3.85 8.16 10.04
N LEU A 268 -4.42 8.96 10.95
CA LEU A 268 -5.86 9.14 11.09
C LEU A 268 -6.51 9.93 9.95
N VAL A 269 -5.75 10.59 9.08
CA VAL A 269 -6.24 11.26 7.85
C VAL A 269 -6.08 10.36 6.65
N ILE A 270 -5.12 9.44 6.55
CA ILE A 270 -5.15 8.43 5.48
C ILE A 270 -6.19 7.35 5.81
N GLN A 271 -6.21 6.86 7.05
CA GLN A 271 -7.24 5.91 7.50
C GLN A 271 -8.60 6.61 7.63
N GLY A 272 -8.65 7.85 8.11
CA GLY A 272 -9.88 8.65 8.17
C GLY A 272 -10.32 9.23 6.84
N TYR A 273 -9.46 9.45 5.84
CA TYR A 273 -9.88 9.71 4.45
C TYR A 273 -10.30 8.42 3.77
N THR A 274 -9.74 7.26 4.13
CA THR A 274 -10.24 5.96 3.66
C THR A 274 -11.62 5.67 4.22
N PHE A 275 -11.83 5.87 5.53
CA PHE A 275 -13.15 5.79 6.15
C PHE A 275 -14.07 6.89 5.65
N LEU A 276 -13.66 8.16 5.59
CA LEU A 276 -14.50 9.27 5.10
C LEU A 276 -14.83 9.10 3.61
N HIS A 277 -13.92 8.60 2.77
CA HIS A 277 -14.22 8.30 1.37
C HIS A 277 -15.20 7.13 1.28
N GLN A 278 -15.01 6.04 2.03
CA GLN A 278 -15.95 4.91 2.04
C GLN A 278 -17.30 5.26 2.67
N TYR A 279 -17.33 6.14 3.67
CA TYR A 279 -18.51 6.62 4.39
C TYR A 279 -19.26 7.68 3.58
N VAL A 280 -18.58 8.66 2.99
CA VAL A 280 -19.20 9.61 2.04
C VAL A 280 -19.64 8.87 0.78
N ALA A 281 -18.90 7.87 0.28
CA ALA A 281 -19.33 7.03 -0.83
C ALA A 281 -20.53 6.13 -0.48
N SER A 282 -20.65 5.64 0.75
CA SER A 282 -21.81 4.85 1.19
C SER A 282 -23.02 5.71 1.53
N TRP A 283 -22.83 6.93 2.03
CA TRP A 283 -23.90 7.92 2.24
C TRP A 283 -24.34 8.61 0.94
N ALA A 284 -23.46 8.74 -0.06
CA ALA A 284 -23.81 9.18 -1.42
C ALA A 284 -24.54 8.08 -2.21
N GLN A 285 -24.60 6.85 -1.68
CA GLN A 285 -25.48 5.79 -2.16
C GLN A 285 -26.73 5.76 -1.30
N SER A 286 -27.90 5.65 -1.93
CA SER A 286 -29.13 5.38 -1.19
C SER A 286 -29.05 3.98 -0.55
N VAL A 287 -29.27 3.89 0.76
CA VAL A 287 -29.49 2.61 1.44
C VAL A 287 -30.81 2.04 0.90
N PRO A 288 -30.79 0.95 0.11
CA PRO A 288 -32.01 0.45 -0.52
C PRO A 288 -32.92 -0.20 0.53
N LYS A 289 -34.25 -0.10 0.33
CA LYS A 289 -35.18 -0.99 1.02
C LYS A 289 -34.78 -2.44 0.69
N LYS A 290 -34.55 -3.26 1.72
CA LYS A 290 -34.20 -4.67 1.53
C LYS A 290 -35.34 -5.40 0.80
N ARG A 291 -34.99 -6.26 -0.15
CA ARG A 291 -35.98 -7.04 -0.91
C ARG A 291 -36.55 -8.17 -0.06
N GLU A 292 -37.76 -8.60 -0.42
CA GLU A 292 -38.30 -9.86 0.04
C GLU A 292 -37.43 -11.01 -0.50
N GLY A 293 -37.08 -11.99 0.36
CA GLY A 293 -36.06 -12.99 0.03
C GLY A 293 -34.60 -12.50 0.08
N ALA A 294 -34.33 -11.33 0.66
CA ALA A 294 -32.95 -10.89 0.94
C ALA A 294 -32.29 -11.80 2.00
N LEU A 295 -31.04 -12.21 1.73
CA LEU A 295 -30.30 -13.18 2.55
C LEU A 295 -29.91 -12.58 3.91
N LYS A 296 -30.17 -13.32 4.98
CA LYS A 296 -29.84 -13.00 6.37
C LYS A 296 -28.40 -13.40 6.66
N CYS A 297 -27.56 -12.38 6.85
CA CYS A 297 -26.13 -12.52 7.12
C CYS A 297 -25.85 -12.66 8.62
N GLY A 298 -25.13 -13.72 8.98
CA GLY A 298 -24.44 -13.87 10.25
C GLY A 298 -22.98 -13.40 10.16
N VAL A 299 -22.47 -12.76 11.20
CA VAL A 299 -21.06 -12.32 11.26
C VAL A 299 -20.35 -12.99 12.42
N ILE A 300 -19.32 -13.78 12.09
CA ILE A 300 -18.47 -14.47 13.06
C ILE A 300 -17.26 -13.57 13.37
N SER A 301 -17.12 -13.26 14.66
CA SER A 301 -16.21 -12.27 15.25
C SER A 301 -16.70 -10.81 15.19
N ALA A 302 -16.14 -9.97 16.07
CA ALA A 302 -16.28 -8.51 16.07
C ALA A 302 -14.99 -7.82 15.56
N ALA A 303 -14.33 -8.37 14.54
CA ALA A 303 -13.06 -7.86 14.03
C ALA A 303 -13.16 -6.47 13.36
N ARG A 304 -12.04 -5.75 13.38
CA ARG A 304 -11.91 -4.37 12.86
C ARG A 304 -12.14 -4.25 11.34
N ILE A 305 -12.14 -5.35 10.61
CA ILE A 305 -12.33 -5.41 9.15
C ILE A 305 -13.81 -5.44 8.74
N ASN A 306 -14.69 -5.98 9.61
CA ASN A 306 -16.11 -6.20 9.34
C ASN A 306 -16.85 -4.95 8.79
N PRO A 307 -16.58 -3.70 9.25
CA PRO A 307 -17.19 -2.50 8.70
C PRO A 307 -16.98 -2.34 7.19
N ALA A 308 -15.73 -2.43 6.74
CA ALA A 308 -15.34 -2.18 5.35
C ALA A 308 -15.59 -3.40 4.44
N ALA A 309 -15.38 -4.61 4.96
CA ALA A 309 -15.43 -5.83 4.17
C ALA A 309 -16.83 -6.43 3.99
N LEU A 310 -17.75 -6.14 4.90
CA LEU A 310 -19.11 -6.69 4.83
C LEU A 310 -20.21 -5.70 5.20
N ILE A 311 -20.10 -4.98 6.32
CA ILE A 311 -21.24 -4.23 6.88
C ILE A 311 -21.68 -3.10 5.93
N HIS A 312 -20.78 -2.19 5.54
CA HIS A 312 -21.12 -1.12 4.59
C HIS A 312 -21.45 -1.64 3.17
N PRO A 313 -20.76 -2.68 2.63
CA PRO A 313 -21.23 -3.41 1.46
C PRO A 313 -22.66 -3.95 1.58
N ALA A 314 -23.03 -4.55 2.71
CA ALA A 314 -24.34 -5.13 2.96
C ALA A 314 -25.42 -4.07 3.20
N GLU A 315 -25.11 -2.94 3.84
CA GLU A 315 -26.02 -1.79 3.94
C GLU A 315 -26.49 -1.34 2.55
N THR A 316 -25.56 -1.25 1.58
CA THR A 316 -25.81 -0.88 0.17
C THR A 316 -26.23 -2.05 -0.74
N HIS A 317 -26.46 -3.26 -0.21
CA HIS A 317 -26.94 -4.41 -0.98
C HIS A 317 -28.44 -4.67 -0.69
N PRO A 318 -29.35 -4.60 -1.68
CA PRO A 318 -30.78 -4.79 -1.42
C PRO A 318 -31.12 -6.22 -1.00
N ASP A 319 -30.34 -7.21 -1.45
CA ASP A 319 -30.52 -8.63 -1.13
C ASP A 319 -29.73 -9.13 0.08
N VAL A 320 -29.20 -8.25 0.95
CA VAL A 320 -28.52 -8.66 2.19
C VAL A 320 -29.09 -7.92 3.40
N ILE A 321 -29.40 -8.68 4.45
CA ILE A 321 -29.83 -8.22 5.76
C ILE A 321 -28.70 -8.49 6.76
N LEU A 322 -28.28 -7.46 7.51
CA LEU A 322 -27.40 -7.62 8.67
C LEU A 322 -28.23 -8.23 9.80
N TYR A 323 -28.18 -9.56 9.92
CA TYR A 323 -29.13 -10.30 10.75
C TYR A 323 -28.54 -10.59 12.14
N ALA A 324 -27.41 -11.30 12.20
CA ALA A 324 -26.78 -11.69 13.46
C ALA A 324 -25.27 -11.33 13.48
N ILE A 325 -24.74 -11.01 14.66
CA ILE A 325 -23.30 -10.92 14.90
C ILE A 325 -22.93 -11.65 16.19
N ALA A 326 -21.80 -12.36 16.18
CA ALA A 326 -21.34 -13.18 17.28
C ALA A 326 -19.91 -12.86 17.71
N SER A 327 -19.66 -12.97 19.00
CA SER A 327 -18.33 -12.83 19.61
C SER A 327 -18.27 -13.70 20.86
N ARG A 328 -17.12 -14.32 21.12
CA ARG A 328 -16.81 -15.05 22.38
C ARG A 328 -16.99 -14.21 23.65
N ASP A 329 -17.09 -12.88 23.47
CA ASP A 329 -17.54 -11.90 24.44
C ASP A 329 -18.92 -11.36 23.99
N LYS A 330 -19.97 -11.67 24.76
CA LYS A 330 -21.36 -11.30 24.48
C LYS A 330 -21.61 -9.78 24.55
N ALA A 331 -20.88 -9.06 25.40
CA ALA A 331 -20.99 -7.60 25.49
C ALA A 331 -20.40 -6.93 24.24
N LYS A 332 -19.29 -7.44 23.70
CA LYS A 332 -18.73 -7.00 22.40
C LYS A 332 -19.71 -7.29 21.25
N ALA A 333 -20.37 -8.45 21.24
CA ALA A 333 -21.41 -8.76 20.23
C ALA A 333 -22.58 -7.76 20.31
N GLN A 334 -23.11 -7.51 21.51
CA GLN A 334 -24.21 -6.56 21.72
C GLN A 334 -23.85 -5.12 21.36
N ALA A 335 -22.63 -4.67 21.68
CA ALA A 335 -22.13 -3.35 21.32
C ALA A 335 -22.00 -3.20 19.79
N ALA A 336 -21.43 -4.19 19.10
CA ALA A 336 -21.33 -4.20 17.64
C ALA A 336 -22.71 -4.25 16.97
N ALA A 337 -23.62 -5.09 17.48
CA ALA A 337 -24.99 -5.20 16.99
C ALA A 337 -25.75 -3.87 17.08
N LYS A 338 -25.62 -3.16 18.21
CA LYS A 338 -26.22 -1.83 18.39
C LYS A 338 -25.65 -0.79 17.43
N SER A 339 -24.32 -0.75 17.26
CA SER A 339 -23.65 0.23 16.39
C SER A 339 -23.97 0.03 14.91
N TYR A 340 -24.04 -1.22 14.46
CA TYR A 340 -24.23 -1.58 13.04
C TYR A 340 -25.64 -2.11 12.73
N LYS A 341 -26.59 -1.96 13.66
CA LYS A 341 -28.03 -2.27 13.51
C LYS A 341 -28.33 -3.73 13.10
N PHE A 342 -27.57 -4.69 13.64
CA PHE A 342 -27.92 -6.10 13.53
C PHE A 342 -29.17 -6.42 14.34
N GLN A 343 -29.96 -7.41 13.90
CA GLN A 343 -31.20 -7.83 14.58
C GLN A 343 -30.94 -8.71 15.81
N LYS A 344 -29.85 -9.48 15.81
CA LYS A 344 -29.45 -10.42 16.86
C LYS A 344 -27.97 -10.26 17.24
N ALA A 345 -27.66 -10.60 18.49
CA ALA A 345 -26.30 -10.59 19.04
C ALA A 345 -26.06 -11.85 19.88
N TYR A 346 -25.01 -12.61 19.56
CA TYR A 346 -24.70 -13.91 20.17
C TYR A 346 -23.35 -13.90 20.93
N GLY A 347 -23.32 -14.62 22.06
CA GLY A 347 -22.17 -14.74 22.96
C GLY A 347 -21.25 -15.94 22.68
N SER A 348 -21.66 -16.83 21.79
CA SER A 348 -20.76 -17.79 21.13
C SER A 348 -21.00 -17.78 19.62
N TYR A 349 -20.09 -18.40 18.87
CA TYR A 349 -20.26 -18.59 17.43
C TYR A 349 -21.25 -19.73 17.15
N ASP A 350 -21.26 -20.78 17.98
CA ASP A 350 -22.19 -21.91 17.86
C ASP A 350 -23.65 -21.49 18.09
N GLU A 351 -23.92 -20.52 18.99
CA GLU A 351 -25.24 -19.89 19.16
C GLU A 351 -25.75 -19.26 17.85
N LEU A 352 -24.87 -18.67 17.03
CA LEU A 352 -25.22 -18.06 15.74
C LEU A 352 -25.38 -19.11 14.63
N LEU A 353 -24.59 -20.19 14.66
CA LEU A 353 -24.70 -21.28 13.70
C LEU A 353 -25.97 -22.12 13.90
N ALA A 354 -26.39 -22.30 15.16
CA ALA A 354 -27.64 -22.96 15.52
C ALA A 354 -28.91 -22.17 15.14
N ASP A 355 -28.78 -20.89 14.77
CA ASP A 355 -29.90 -20.06 14.33
C ASP A 355 -30.36 -20.46 12.92
N PRO A 356 -31.54 -21.08 12.72
CA PRO A 356 -31.98 -21.54 11.40
C PRO A 356 -32.19 -20.37 10.43
N GLU A 357 -32.42 -19.17 10.96
CA GLU A 357 -32.69 -17.95 10.21
C GLU A 357 -31.43 -17.32 9.58
N VAL A 358 -30.22 -17.81 9.86
CA VAL A 358 -29.00 -17.37 9.17
C VAL A 358 -28.87 -18.13 7.85
N ASP A 359 -28.81 -17.44 6.72
CA ASP A 359 -28.62 -18.03 5.38
C ASP A 359 -27.12 -18.25 5.06
N PHE A 360 -26.31 -17.24 5.40
CA PHE A 360 -24.87 -17.25 5.18
C PHE A 360 -24.11 -16.57 6.30
N VAL A 361 -22.85 -16.95 6.47
CA VAL A 361 -21.92 -16.29 7.40
C VAL A 361 -20.77 -15.62 6.66
N TYR A 362 -20.31 -14.50 7.23
CA TYR A 362 -19.01 -13.93 6.96
C TYR A 362 -18.09 -14.19 8.16
N ILE A 363 -16.88 -14.68 7.88
CA ILE A 363 -15.93 -15.13 8.92
C ILE A 363 -14.64 -14.32 8.80
N ALA A 364 -14.37 -13.53 9.84
CA ALA A 364 -13.13 -12.76 10.00
C ALA A 364 -12.54 -13.02 11.39
N THR A 365 -12.10 -14.25 11.62
CA THR A 365 -11.39 -14.65 12.84
C THR A 365 -9.86 -14.51 12.62
N PRO A 366 -8.99 -14.83 13.60
CA PRO A 366 -7.57 -15.09 13.30
C PRO A 366 -7.41 -16.27 12.34
N ASN A 367 -6.39 -16.23 11.48
CA ASN A 367 -6.19 -17.20 10.38
C ASN A 367 -6.31 -18.66 10.83
N GLY A 368 -5.65 -19.04 11.94
CA GLY A 368 -5.69 -20.41 12.50
C GLY A 368 -7.06 -20.90 12.98
N LEU A 369 -8.08 -20.04 13.00
CA LEU A 369 -9.48 -20.37 13.31
C LEU A 369 -10.38 -20.34 12.06
N HIS A 370 -9.86 -20.01 10.87
CA HIS A 370 -10.65 -19.97 9.64
C HIS A 370 -11.26 -21.34 9.30
N PHE A 371 -10.45 -22.40 9.34
CA PHE A 371 -10.91 -23.76 9.03
C PHE A 371 -12.04 -24.24 9.95
N GLU A 372 -11.84 -24.20 11.28
CA GLU A 372 -12.81 -24.68 12.27
C GLU A 372 -14.20 -24.05 12.06
N TRP A 373 -14.24 -22.72 11.99
CA TRP A 373 -15.51 -21.99 11.94
C TRP A 373 -16.16 -22.03 10.57
N ALA A 374 -15.38 -22.08 9.48
CA ALA A 374 -15.94 -22.32 8.15
C ALA A 374 -16.53 -23.72 8.04
N PHE A 375 -15.83 -24.76 8.51
CA PHE A 375 -16.28 -26.15 8.46
C PHE A 375 -17.56 -26.35 9.28
N LYS A 376 -17.59 -25.87 10.54
CA LYS A 376 -18.80 -25.84 11.37
C LYS A 376 -19.96 -25.09 10.71
N SER A 377 -19.69 -24.00 9.98
CA SER A 377 -20.72 -23.23 9.28
C SER A 377 -21.34 -23.99 8.12
N LEU A 378 -20.53 -24.70 7.33
CA LEU A 378 -21.01 -25.57 6.25
C LEU A 378 -21.87 -26.71 6.81
N GLN A 379 -21.45 -27.32 7.92
CA GLN A 379 -22.24 -28.35 8.63
C GLN A 379 -23.56 -27.82 9.21
N ALA A 380 -23.59 -26.58 9.70
CA ALA A 380 -24.80 -25.87 10.08
C ALA A 380 -25.67 -25.41 8.88
N GLY A 381 -25.35 -25.87 7.66
CA GLY A 381 -26.09 -25.60 6.44
C GLY A 381 -25.96 -24.17 5.92
N LYS A 382 -24.94 -23.42 6.35
CA LYS A 382 -24.74 -22.01 5.98
C LYS A 382 -23.86 -21.90 4.73
N HIS A 383 -24.12 -20.89 3.90
CA HIS A 383 -23.11 -20.45 2.93
C HIS A 383 -22.00 -19.67 3.65
N VAL A 384 -20.77 -19.68 3.12
CA VAL A 384 -19.58 -19.13 3.82
C VAL A 384 -18.79 -18.18 2.94
N LEU A 385 -18.64 -16.94 3.39
CA LEU A 385 -17.68 -15.96 2.89
C LEU A 385 -16.53 -15.85 3.90
N LEU A 386 -15.35 -16.36 3.55
CA LEU A 386 -14.21 -16.56 4.46
C LEU A 386 -13.10 -15.56 4.16
N GLU A 387 -12.60 -14.85 5.18
CA GLU A 387 -11.48 -13.92 4.99
C GLU A 387 -10.18 -14.60 4.53
N LYS A 388 -9.29 -13.81 3.92
CA LYS A 388 -7.97 -14.29 3.47
C LYS A 388 -6.94 -14.23 4.62
N PRO A 389 -5.94 -15.13 4.68
CA PRO A 389 -5.78 -16.32 3.84
C PRO A 389 -6.86 -17.36 4.17
N PHE A 390 -7.31 -18.09 3.15
CA PHE A 390 -8.43 -19.04 3.22
C PHE A 390 -8.43 -19.94 4.46
N THR A 391 -7.26 -20.49 4.80
CA THR A 391 -7.04 -21.43 5.89
C THR A 391 -5.62 -21.23 6.45
N SER A 392 -5.23 -21.99 7.47
CA SER A 392 -3.85 -22.03 7.97
C SER A 392 -2.90 -22.55 6.89
N ASN A 393 -3.32 -23.59 6.17
CA ASN A 393 -2.50 -24.30 5.16
C ASN A 393 -3.36 -25.02 4.11
N ALA A 394 -2.75 -25.67 3.11
CA ALA A 394 -3.45 -26.28 1.97
C ALA A 394 -4.23 -27.56 2.29
N ASP A 395 -3.93 -28.27 3.38
CA ASP A 395 -4.65 -29.52 3.73
C ASP A 395 -6.01 -29.18 4.34
N GLU A 396 -6.05 -28.12 5.14
CA GLU A 396 -7.29 -27.47 5.58
C GLU A 396 -8.12 -26.98 4.39
N ALA A 397 -7.48 -26.29 3.42
CA ALA A 397 -8.18 -25.77 2.23
C ALA A 397 -8.90 -26.88 1.48
N LYS A 398 -8.20 -27.98 1.20
CA LYS A 398 -8.76 -29.15 0.49
C LYS A 398 -9.92 -29.79 1.25
N ARG A 399 -9.77 -30.01 2.56
CA ARG A 399 -10.85 -30.58 3.41
C ARG A 399 -12.07 -29.65 3.50
N LEU A 400 -11.86 -28.34 3.54
CA LEU A 400 -12.94 -27.35 3.64
C LEU A 400 -13.75 -27.27 2.34
N VAL A 401 -13.07 -27.35 1.19
CA VAL A 401 -13.69 -27.42 -0.13
C VAL A 401 -14.51 -28.70 -0.29
N GLN A 402 -13.96 -29.85 0.10
CA GLN A 402 -14.68 -31.14 0.11
C GLN A 402 -15.95 -31.08 0.98
N GLU A 403 -15.89 -30.40 2.14
CA GLU A 403 -17.06 -30.24 3.01
C GLU A 403 -18.11 -29.30 2.41
N ALA A 404 -17.70 -28.25 1.70
CA ALA A 404 -18.60 -27.34 0.99
C ALA A 404 -19.35 -28.04 -0.14
N GLU A 405 -18.65 -28.88 -0.90
CA GLU A 405 -19.22 -29.75 -1.93
C GLU A 405 -20.18 -30.78 -1.31
N ARG A 406 -19.76 -31.48 -0.24
CA ARG A 406 -20.58 -32.46 0.48
C ARG A 406 -21.87 -31.86 1.05
N CYS A 407 -21.82 -30.61 1.53
CA CYS A 407 -22.98 -29.90 2.06
C CYS A 407 -23.83 -29.21 0.98
N GLY A 408 -23.35 -29.13 -0.27
CA GLY A 408 -24.00 -28.37 -1.34
C GLY A 408 -24.04 -26.86 -1.07
N LYS A 409 -23.04 -26.31 -0.39
CA LYS A 409 -23.01 -24.91 0.07
C LYS A 409 -21.90 -24.12 -0.60
N VAL A 410 -22.27 -22.97 -1.16
CA VAL A 410 -21.32 -21.93 -1.60
C VAL A 410 -20.34 -21.58 -0.47
N LEU A 411 -19.06 -21.79 -0.78
CA LEU A 411 -17.89 -21.30 -0.05
C LEU A 411 -17.14 -20.35 -0.99
N MET A 412 -16.54 -19.28 -0.45
CA MET A 412 -15.68 -18.37 -1.23
C MET A 412 -14.65 -17.67 -0.33
N GLU A 413 -13.40 -17.59 -0.78
CA GLU A 413 -12.37 -16.74 -0.15
C GLU A 413 -12.59 -15.26 -0.51
N ALA A 414 -12.39 -14.36 0.47
CA ALA A 414 -12.62 -12.93 0.35
C ALA A 414 -11.48 -12.17 -0.37
N PHE A 415 -11.02 -12.68 -1.52
CA PHE A 415 -10.04 -11.98 -2.38
C PHE A 415 -10.67 -10.80 -3.15
N HIS A 416 -11.19 -9.84 -2.39
CA HIS A 416 -12.04 -8.72 -2.84
C HIS A 416 -11.48 -7.92 -4.02
N TRP A 417 -10.16 -7.82 -4.11
CA TRP A 417 -9.47 -7.05 -5.14
C TRP A 417 -9.70 -7.61 -6.55
N GLN A 418 -9.93 -8.92 -6.68
CA GLN A 418 -10.13 -9.58 -7.98
C GLN A 418 -11.45 -9.17 -8.63
N PHE A 419 -12.49 -8.90 -7.84
CA PHE A 419 -13.84 -8.55 -8.30
C PHE A 419 -13.95 -7.11 -8.85
N HIS A 420 -12.95 -6.26 -8.66
CA HIS A 420 -13.05 -4.84 -9.03
C HIS A 420 -12.70 -4.60 -10.52
N PRO A 421 -13.48 -3.77 -11.25
CA PRO A 421 -13.28 -3.47 -12.68
C PRO A 421 -11.84 -3.16 -13.12
N ALA A 422 -11.05 -2.45 -12.31
CA ALA A 422 -9.63 -2.19 -12.57
C ALA A 422 -8.80 -3.47 -12.77
N SER A 423 -9.04 -4.50 -11.97
CA SER A 423 -8.31 -5.78 -12.03
C SER A 423 -8.67 -6.55 -13.30
N HIS A 424 -9.90 -6.44 -13.79
CA HIS A 424 -10.30 -7.02 -15.08
C HIS A 424 -9.78 -6.21 -16.28
N LEU A 425 -9.76 -4.86 -16.21
CA LEU A 425 -9.14 -4.03 -17.23
C LEU A 425 -7.65 -4.35 -17.37
N TRP A 426 -6.91 -4.34 -16.25
CA TRP A 426 -5.48 -4.69 -16.23
C TRP A 426 -5.21 -6.08 -16.83
N ARG A 427 -6.02 -7.09 -16.46
CA ARG A 427 -5.95 -8.43 -17.06
C ARG A 427 -6.15 -8.40 -18.57
N SER A 428 -7.16 -7.69 -19.07
CA SER A 428 -7.41 -7.59 -20.52
C SER A 428 -6.29 -6.88 -21.29
N ILE A 429 -5.58 -5.94 -20.64
CA ILE A 429 -4.40 -5.28 -21.22
C ILE A 429 -3.23 -6.28 -21.33
N LEU A 430 -3.01 -7.13 -20.33
CA LEU A 430 -2.02 -8.22 -20.43
C LEU A 430 -2.38 -9.22 -21.55
N GLU A 431 -3.66 -9.48 -21.76
CA GLU A 431 -4.17 -10.45 -22.75
C GLU A 431 -4.07 -9.98 -24.21
N ASP A 432 -3.84 -8.68 -24.46
CA ASP A 432 -3.49 -8.15 -25.79
C ASP A 432 -2.03 -8.48 -26.17
N ARG A 433 -1.78 -9.77 -26.39
CA ARG A 433 -0.48 -10.33 -26.82
C ARG A 433 -0.05 -9.79 -28.20
N ALA A 434 -0.98 -9.40 -29.07
CA ALA A 434 -0.65 -8.80 -30.35
C ALA A 434 0.08 -7.47 -30.16
N LYS A 435 -0.45 -6.60 -29.30
CA LYS A 435 0.09 -5.28 -29.01
C LYS A 435 1.27 -5.30 -28.05
N TYR A 436 1.23 -6.12 -26.99
CA TYR A 436 2.22 -6.09 -25.90
C TYR A 436 3.19 -7.27 -25.87
N GLY A 437 2.94 -8.34 -26.63
CA GLY A 437 3.74 -9.56 -26.63
C GLY A 437 3.50 -10.47 -25.42
N ARG A 438 4.27 -11.54 -25.31
CA ARG A 438 4.25 -12.51 -24.18
C ARG A 438 4.72 -11.86 -22.88
N ILE A 439 4.30 -12.41 -21.74
CA ILE A 439 4.82 -12.03 -20.42
C ILE A 439 6.18 -12.70 -20.23
N ILE A 440 7.17 -11.91 -19.74
CA ILE A 440 8.53 -12.36 -19.45
C ILE A 440 8.73 -12.51 -17.93
N ARG A 441 8.20 -11.55 -17.16
CA ARG A 441 8.42 -11.48 -15.71
C ARG A 441 7.26 -10.80 -14.98
N THR A 442 7.07 -11.17 -13.71
CA THR A 442 6.28 -10.38 -12.76
C THR A 442 7.11 -9.98 -11.54
N GLU A 443 6.82 -8.82 -10.96
CA GLU A 443 7.35 -8.42 -9.65
C GLU A 443 6.23 -7.76 -8.83
N ALA A 444 5.74 -8.49 -7.84
CA ALA A 444 4.66 -8.08 -6.96
C ALA A 444 5.16 -7.76 -5.54
N ARG A 445 4.64 -6.69 -4.94
CA ARG A 445 5.03 -6.25 -3.60
C ARG A 445 3.84 -5.79 -2.77
N MET A 446 3.89 -6.09 -1.47
CA MET A 446 2.97 -5.54 -0.47
C MET A 446 3.69 -5.36 0.87
N THR A 447 3.56 -4.18 1.46
CA THR A 447 4.21 -3.85 2.75
C THR A 447 3.26 -3.09 3.67
N ALA A 448 3.30 -3.37 4.97
CA ALA A 448 2.58 -2.57 5.95
C ALA A 448 3.41 -1.33 6.32
N SER A 449 2.92 -0.11 6.03
CA SER A 449 3.52 1.12 6.53
C SER A 449 2.46 2.07 7.12
N PRO A 450 2.48 2.38 8.43
CA PRO A 450 3.37 1.84 9.46
C PRO A 450 3.35 0.31 9.56
N GLY A 451 4.44 -0.28 10.06
CA GLY A 451 4.53 -1.72 10.29
C GLY A 451 3.51 -2.21 11.32
N VAL A 452 3.16 -3.49 11.24
CA VAL A 452 2.21 -4.14 12.15
C VAL A 452 2.76 -4.08 13.58
N PRO A 453 2.02 -3.50 14.56
CA PRO A 453 2.49 -3.35 15.93
C PRO A 453 2.88 -4.68 16.60
N HIS A 454 3.88 -4.64 17.47
CA HIS A 454 4.23 -5.79 18.30
C HIS A 454 3.03 -6.22 19.18
N GLY A 455 2.75 -7.52 19.25
CA GLY A 455 1.60 -8.05 19.99
C GLY A 455 0.28 -8.04 19.21
N ASP A 456 0.27 -7.68 17.92
CA ASP A 456 -0.82 -8.02 17.01
C ASP A 456 -0.76 -9.53 16.63
N ILE A 457 -1.93 -10.15 16.48
CA ILE A 457 -2.10 -11.59 16.18
C ILE A 457 -1.37 -12.08 14.92
N ARG A 458 -1.00 -11.18 13.98
CA ARG A 458 -0.17 -11.52 12.81
C ARG A 458 1.24 -11.99 13.19
N TRP A 459 1.67 -11.73 14.43
CA TRP A 459 2.95 -12.17 14.98
C TRP A 459 2.88 -13.51 15.74
N GLU A 460 1.73 -14.18 15.77
CA GLU A 460 1.54 -15.45 16.46
C GLU A 460 1.57 -16.63 15.47
N TYR A 461 2.59 -17.48 15.53
CA TYR A 461 2.72 -18.65 14.66
C TYR A 461 1.53 -19.61 14.79
N ASP A 462 1.08 -19.82 16.02
CA ASP A 462 0.03 -20.78 16.37
C ASP A 462 -1.39 -20.28 15.99
N LEU A 463 -1.52 -19.01 15.58
CA LEU A 463 -2.68 -18.45 14.88
C LEU A 463 -2.46 -18.33 13.36
N ALA A 464 -1.44 -19.01 12.82
CA ALA A 464 -1.01 -18.98 11.43
C ALA A 464 -0.67 -17.56 10.92
N GLY A 465 0.06 -16.78 11.72
CA GLY A 465 0.60 -15.46 11.39
C GLY A 465 1.76 -15.47 10.37
N GLY A 466 2.32 -14.28 10.11
CA GLY A 466 3.42 -14.06 9.17
C GLY A 466 3.08 -13.20 7.96
N SER A 467 4.11 -12.60 7.36
CA SER A 467 3.94 -11.63 6.26
C SER A 467 3.41 -12.27 4.98
N PHE A 468 3.83 -13.49 4.66
CA PHE A 468 3.34 -14.20 3.47
C PHE A 468 1.87 -14.62 3.63
N MET A 469 1.42 -14.88 4.86
CA MET A 469 0.01 -15.12 5.21
C MET A 469 -0.85 -13.85 5.08
N ASP A 470 -0.50 -12.74 5.76
CA ASP A 470 -1.36 -11.54 5.73
C ASP A 470 -1.28 -10.80 4.38
N CYS A 471 -0.08 -10.69 3.79
CA CYS A 471 0.17 -9.99 2.53
C CYS A 471 0.08 -10.90 1.29
N THR A 472 -0.60 -12.06 1.40
CA THR A 472 -0.88 -13.04 0.33
C THR A 472 -1.38 -12.44 -0.99
N TYR A 473 -1.98 -11.25 -0.96
CA TYR A 473 -2.30 -10.43 -2.13
C TYR A 473 -1.16 -10.31 -3.15
N ALA A 474 0.10 -10.16 -2.71
CA ALA A 474 1.22 -10.02 -3.64
C ALA A 474 1.45 -11.29 -4.49
N LEU A 475 1.22 -12.47 -3.92
CA LEU A 475 1.20 -13.74 -4.67
C LEU A 475 -0.05 -13.85 -5.55
N SER A 476 -1.22 -13.46 -5.02
CA SER A 476 -2.50 -13.44 -5.75
C SER A 476 -2.41 -12.57 -7.02
N PHE A 477 -1.78 -11.39 -6.94
CA PHE A 477 -1.52 -10.52 -8.10
C PHE A 477 -0.72 -11.25 -9.19
N THR A 478 0.33 -12.00 -8.82
CA THR A 478 1.14 -12.76 -9.79
C THR A 478 0.35 -13.89 -10.43
N ARG A 479 -0.36 -14.70 -9.64
CA ARG A 479 -1.15 -15.81 -10.19
C ARG A 479 -2.25 -15.32 -11.12
N TYR A 480 -2.95 -14.25 -10.76
CA TYR A 480 -3.96 -13.60 -11.60
C TYR A 480 -3.35 -12.89 -12.83
N ALA A 481 -2.11 -12.37 -12.75
CA ALA A 481 -1.37 -11.87 -13.92
C ALA A 481 -1.03 -12.97 -14.95
N LEU A 482 -0.96 -14.23 -14.53
CA LEU A 482 -0.58 -15.36 -15.40
C LEU A 482 -1.74 -16.32 -15.73
N ARG A 483 -2.83 -16.33 -14.95
CA ARG A 483 -3.84 -17.43 -14.90
C ARG A 483 -3.14 -18.78 -14.67
N ALA A 484 -2.22 -18.81 -13.71
CA ALA A 484 -1.41 -19.98 -13.38
C ALA A 484 -1.90 -20.71 -12.13
N GLY A 485 -1.70 -22.02 -12.12
CA GLY A 485 -1.88 -22.89 -10.94
C GLY A 485 -0.74 -22.71 -9.94
N THR A 486 -0.20 -23.82 -9.45
CA THR A 486 1.07 -23.86 -8.74
C THR A 486 2.24 -23.50 -9.68
N PRO A 487 3.38 -23.02 -9.16
CA PRO A 487 4.59 -22.81 -9.95
C PRO A 487 5.26 -24.16 -10.24
N GLU A 488 5.88 -24.28 -11.40
CA GLU A 488 6.78 -25.39 -11.75
C GLU A 488 7.93 -25.52 -10.74
N LYS A 489 8.34 -24.39 -10.14
CA LYS A 489 9.37 -24.34 -9.11
C LYS A 489 9.25 -23.09 -8.23
N VAL A 490 9.26 -23.28 -6.91
CA VAL A 490 9.72 -22.23 -5.98
C VAL A 490 11.26 -22.22 -6.06
N VAL A 491 11.81 -21.26 -6.79
CA VAL A 491 13.26 -21.15 -7.07
C VAL A 491 14.00 -20.83 -5.78
N SER A 492 13.51 -19.82 -5.06
CA SER A 492 13.97 -19.43 -3.72
C SER A 492 12.82 -18.85 -2.91
N ALA A 493 12.90 -19.00 -1.58
CA ALA A 493 12.08 -18.26 -0.63
C ALA A 493 13.01 -17.90 0.54
N VAL A 494 13.12 -16.61 0.85
CA VAL A 494 14.00 -16.09 1.90
C VAL A 494 13.15 -15.28 2.86
N ALA A 495 12.95 -15.82 4.06
CA ALA A 495 12.26 -15.13 5.13
C ALA A 495 13.23 -14.22 5.91
N ARG A 496 12.70 -13.11 6.44
CA ARG A 496 13.26 -12.42 7.61
C ARG A 496 12.41 -12.83 8.82
N PRO A 497 12.92 -13.65 9.75
CA PRO A 497 12.16 -14.06 10.92
C PRO A 497 11.81 -12.89 11.85
N TYR A 498 10.75 -13.04 12.63
CA TYR A 498 10.36 -12.09 13.68
C TYR A 498 11.22 -12.29 14.93
N GLU A 499 11.71 -11.18 15.48
CA GLU A 499 12.68 -11.15 16.59
C GLU A 499 12.23 -11.93 17.84
N LYS A 500 10.92 -12.03 18.10
CA LYS A 500 10.35 -12.70 19.28
C LYS A 500 9.85 -14.12 19.03
N ASP A 501 9.63 -14.50 17.76
CA ASP A 501 9.26 -15.86 17.38
C ASP A 501 9.80 -16.15 15.97
N GLY A 502 10.94 -16.84 15.93
CA GLY A 502 11.64 -17.14 14.68
C GLY A 502 10.87 -18.06 13.73
N ARG A 503 9.73 -18.63 14.14
CA ARG A 503 8.83 -19.40 13.27
C ARG A 503 7.99 -18.50 12.34
N VAL A 504 7.83 -17.23 12.71
CA VAL A 504 7.04 -16.22 11.98
C VAL A 504 7.94 -15.35 11.12
N ASP A 505 7.50 -14.99 9.91
CA ASP A 505 8.21 -14.07 9.02
C ASP A 505 7.70 -12.63 9.16
N GLU A 506 8.60 -11.68 9.39
CA GLU A 506 8.33 -10.25 9.16
C GLU A 506 8.26 -9.91 7.68
N ALA A 507 9.04 -10.62 6.86
CA ALA A 507 9.14 -10.39 5.44
C ALA A 507 9.48 -11.69 4.71
N MET A 508 8.99 -11.84 3.49
CA MET A 508 9.36 -12.94 2.58
C MET A 508 9.78 -12.35 1.24
N ASN A 509 10.91 -12.81 0.70
CA ASN A 509 11.30 -12.57 -0.69
C ASN A 509 11.33 -13.92 -1.41
N ALA A 510 10.33 -14.18 -2.23
CA ALA A 510 10.16 -15.43 -2.95
C ALA A 510 10.32 -15.21 -4.46
N THR A 511 11.04 -16.13 -5.11
CA THR A 511 11.20 -16.18 -6.57
C THR A 511 10.66 -17.51 -7.09
N PHE A 512 9.84 -17.43 -8.12
CA PHE A 512 9.11 -18.56 -8.71
C PHE A 512 9.43 -18.68 -10.20
N LEU A 513 9.19 -19.88 -10.71
CA LEU A 513 9.04 -20.15 -12.13
C LEU A 513 7.63 -20.69 -12.34
N PHE A 514 6.73 -19.86 -12.87
CA PHE A 514 5.37 -20.26 -13.24
C PHE A 514 5.33 -20.64 -14.71
N ARG A 515 4.47 -21.60 -15.07
CA ARG A 515 4.08 -21.80 -16.47
C ARG A 515 2.84 -20.96 -16.75
N GLU A 516 2.89 -20.07 -17.74
CA GLU A 516 1.68 -19.38 -18.21
C GLU A 516 0.88 -20.27 -19.18
N GLN A 517 -0.35 -19.87 -19.51
CA GLN A 517 -1.29 -20.67 -20.31
C GLN A 517 -0.81 -21.02 -21.72
N THR A 518 0.24 -20.36 -22.24
CA THR A 518 0.88 -20.68 -23.53
C THR A 518 1.90 -21.81 -23.44
N GLY A 519 2.21 -22.30 -22.23
CA GLY A 519 3.25 -23.29 -21.97
C GLY A 519 4.61 -22.68 -21.62
N GLU A 520 4.78 -21.37 -21.80
CA GLU A 520 6.03 -20.63 -21.52
C GLU A 520 6.30 -20.44 -20.03
N LEU A 521 7.58 -20.31 -19.68
CA LEU A 521 8.06 -20.18 -18.30
C LEU A 521 8.33 -18.70 -17.94
N VAL A 522 7.60 -18.20 -16.95
CA VAL A 522 7.68 -16.82 -16.46
C VAL A 522 8.41 -16.76 -15.13
N HIS A 523 9.41 -15.89 -15.03
CA HIS A 523 10.11 -15.61 -13.78
C HIS A 523 9.33 -14.60 -12.94
N SER A 524 8.90 -14.98 -11.75
CA SER A 524 8.09 -14.13 -10.87
C SER A 524 8.76 -13.87 -9.54
N ARG A 525 8.76 -12.62 -9.07
CA ARG A 525 9.15 -12.27 -7.70
C ARG A 525 7.93 -11.79 -6.91
N VAL A 526 7.84 -12.24 -5.65
CA VAL A 526 6.88 -11.74 -4.67
C VAL A 526 7.66 -11.28 -3.43
N TYR A 527 7.39 -10.06 -2.97
CA TYR A 527 7.97 -9.49 -1.74
C TYR A 527 6.88 -9.01 -0.77
N THR A 528 6.92 -9.51 0.46
CA THR A 528 6.05 -9.10 1.57
C THR A 528 6.88 -8.53 2.72
N ASP A 529 6.38 -7.51 3.43
CA ASP A 529 7.03 -6.99 4.65
C ASP A 529 6.02 -6.32 5.61
N MET A 530 5.76 -6.96 6.76
CA MET A 530 4.89 -6.43 7.82
C MET A 530 5.63 -5.53 8.81
N ALA A 531 6.95 -5.61 8.93
CA ALA A 531 7.75 -4.79 9.85
C ALA A 531 8.55 -3.70 9.09
N ARG A 532 7.94 -3.14 8.04
CA ARG A 532 8.58 -2.23 7.08
C ARG A 532 8.99 -0.91 7.73
N LYS A 533 10.24 -0.83 8.18
CA LYS A 533 10.83 0.33 8.88
C LYS A 533 10.69 1.63 8.08
N TRP A 534 10.31 2.70 8.78
CA TRP A 534 10.21 4.06 8.26
C TRP A 534 11.56 4.52 7.66
N ILE A 535 11.53 5.39 6.65
CA ILE A 535 12.74 5.95 6.04
C ILE A 535 13.45 6.83 7.07
N GLY A 536 14.73 6.54 7.33
CA GLY A 536 15.50 7.15 8.42
C GLY A 536 14.94 6.89 9.82
N GLY A 537 13.98 5.97 9.97
CA GLY A 537 13.20 5.79 11.21
C GLY A 537 12.11 6.85 11.44
N VAL A 538 12.04 7.91 10.62
CA VAL A 538 11.22 9.11 10.89
C VAL A 538 10.18 9.46 9.82
N ILE A 539 10.28 8.89 8.60
CA ILE A 539 9.32 9.14 7.51
C ILE A 539 8.53 7.85 7.18
N PRO A 540 7.19 7.82 7.40
CA PRO A 540 6.37 6.67 7.03
C PRO A 540 6.27 6.50 5.51
N ARG A 541 6.29 5.25 5.02
CA ARG A 541 6.31 4.93 3.58
C ARG A 541 4.90 4.89 2.99
N VAL A 542 4.14 5.98 3.14
CA VAL A 542 2.71 6.09 2.79
C VAL A 542 2.38 5.96 1.29
N TRP A 543 3.38 5.64 0.46
CA TRP A 543 3.26 5.39 -0.99
C TRP A 543 3.65 3.94 -1.37
N GLU A 544 4.12 3.10 -0.46
CA GLU A 544 4.40 1.67 -0.71
C GLU A 544 3.09 0.83 -0.66
N PHE A 545 2.08 1.25 -1.42
CA PHE A 545 0.83 0.52 -1.59
C PHE A 545 1.03 -0.83 -2.31
N PRO A 546 0.16 -1.83 -2.10
CA PRO A 546 0.23 -3.12 -2.77
C PRO A 546 0.19 -2.95 -4.29
N ALA A 547 1.19 -3.46 -5.01
CA ALA A 547 1.35 -3.22 -6.44
C ALA A 547 2.04 -4.39 -7.15
N ILE A 548 1.88 -4.45 -8.46
CA ILE A 548 2.56 -5.43 -9.32
C ILE A 548 3.05 -4.77 -10.60
N GLU A 549 4.28 -5.09 -10.98
CA GLU A 549 4.84 -4.86 -12.30
C GLU A 549 4.80 -6.15 -13.11
N VAL A 550 4.39 -6.06 -14.37
CA VAL A 550 4.44 -7.16 -15.34
C VAL A 550 5.23 -6.69 -16.54
N GLU A 551 6.34 -7.36 -16.80
CA GLU A 551 7.20 -7.11 -17.95
C GLU A 551 6.77 -8.04 -19.09
N THR A 552 6.45 -7.46 -20.25
CA THR A 552 6.18 -8.19 -21.49
C THR A 552 7.28 -7.95 -22.51
N GLU A 553 7.24 -8.63 -23.66
CA GLU A 553 8.20 -8.42 -24.74
C GLU A 553 8.25 -6.97 -25.24
N LYS A 554 7.10 -6.28 -25.31
CA LYS A 554 6.98 -4.93 -25.89
C LYS A 554 6.68 -3.83 -24.88
N ALA A 555 6.30 -4.13 -23.63
CA ALA A 555 5.93 -3.14 -22.63
C ALA A 555 6.31 -3.52 -21.19
N VAL A 556 6.23 -2.54 -20.29
CA VAL A 556 6.19 -2.73 -18.84
C VAL A 556 4.84 -2.21 -18.36
N ILE A 557 4.07 -3.06 -17.67
CA ILE A 557 2.68 -2.81 -17.29
C ILE A 557 2.58 -2.88 -15.76
N TYR A 558 2.44 -1.73 -15.11
CA TYR A 558 2.44 -1.58 -13.66
C TYR A 558 1.05 -1.19 -13.13
N TYR A 559 0.53 -1.95 -12.17
CA TYR A 559 -0.77 -1.73 -11.53
C TYR A 559 -0.56 -1.31 -10.08
N TYR A 560 -0.82 -0.03 -9.79
CA TYR A 560 -0.60 0.61 -8.49
C TYR A 560 -1.83 0.57 -7.59
N ASN A 561 -1.63 0.23 -6.32
CA ASN A 561 -2.68 0.01 -5.32
C ASN A 561 -3.72 -1.03 -5.77
N ALA A 562 -3.24 -2.15 -6.31
CA ALA A 562 -4.04 -3.24 -6.86
C ALA A 562 -5.00 -3.88 -5.82
N MET A 563 -4.70 -3.78 -4.52
CA MET A 563 -5.57 -4.26 -3.44
C MET A 563 -6.80 -3.37 -3.20
N MET A 564 -6.66 -2.04 -3.27
CA MET A 564 -7.73 -1.08 -2.94
C MET A 564 -8.01 -0.06 -4.06
N PRO A 565 -8.22 -0.49 -5.31
CA PRO A 565 -8.36 0.40 -6.46
C PRO A 565 -9.56 1.36 -6.38
N HIS A 566 -10.58 1.02 -5.58
CA HIS A 566 -11.75 1.87 -5.32
C HIS A 566 -11.44 3.14 -4.53
N LEU A 567 -10.29 3.21 -3.85
CA LEU A 567 -9.80 4.44 -3.22
C LEU A 567 -9.03 5.28 -4.24
N TYR A 568 -8.02 4.65 -4.84
CA TYR A 568 -7.19 5.21 -5.89
C TYR A 568 -6.41 4.08 -6.57
N HIS A 569 -6.29 4.12 -7.89
CA HIS A 569 -5.34 3.28 -8.62
C HIS A 569 -4.82 4.01 -9.85
N TYR A 570 -3.85 3.39 -10.51
CA TYR A 570 -3.61 3.56 -11.94
C TYR A 570 -2.97 2.30 -12.51
N ILE A 571 -3.17 2.08 -13.81
CA ILE A 571 -2.46 1.08 -14.60
C ILE A 571 -1.62 1.88 -15.60
N SER A 572 -0.31 1.86 -15.45
CA SER A 572 0.63 2.53 -16.36
C SER A 572 1.29 1.51 -17.28
N ILE A 573 1.22 1.79 -18.59
CA ILE A 573 1.72 0.96 -19.68
C ILE A 573 2.84 1.75 -20.36
N THR A 574 4.08 1.32 -20.16
CA THR A 574 5.27 1.92 -20.79
C THR A 574 5.73 1.06 -21.95
N ASP A 575 5.64 1.59 -23.17
CA ASP A 575 6.14 0.94 -24.38
C ASP A 575 7.68 0.89 -24.37
N LYS A 576 8.27 -0.28 -24.64
CA LYS A 576 9.71 -0.52 -24.56
C LYS A 576 10.50 0.04 -25.75
N ALA A 577 9.87 0.20 -26.92
CA ALA A 577 10.54 0.68 -28.13
C ALA A 577 10.64 2.22 -28.17
N THR A 578 9.69 2.91 -27.55
CA THR A 578 9.57 4.37 -27.54
C THR A 578 9.82 5.01 -26.17
N GLY A 579 9.84 4.21 -25.10
CA GLY A 579 9.89 4.70 -23.71
C GLY A 579 8.61 5.42 -23.26
N LYS A 580 7.56 5.47 -24.08
CA LYS A 580 6.36 6.27 -23.82
C LYS A 580 5.39 5.55 -22.88
N SER A 581 5.12 6.17 -21.73
CA SER A 581 4.07 5.73 -20.81
C SER A 581 2.68 6.25 -21.21
N THR A 582 1.67 5.41 -21.01
CA THR A 582 0.25 5.76 -21.04
C THR A 582 -0.43 5.23 -19.77
N THR A 583 -1.48 5.89 -19.28
CA THR A 583 -2.08 5.59 -17.96
C THR A 583 -3.59 5.48 -18.06
N VAL A 584 -4.16 4.39 -17.54
CA VAL A 584 -5.60 4.09 -17.54
C VAL A 584 -6.13 3.72 -16.16
N LYS A 585 -7.46 3.81 -15.99
CA LYS A 585 -8.19 3.53 -14.75
C LYS A 585 -9.58 2.96 -15.06
N GLN A 586 -10.14 2.12 -14.19
CA GLN A 586 -11.51 1.60 -14.31
C GLN A 586 -12.16 1.47 -12.92
N TYR A 587 -13.24 2.22 -12.68
CA TYR A 587 -13.96 2.21 -11.39
C TYR A 587 -15.32 1.49 -11.46
N SER A 588 -15.91 1.40 -12.66
CA SER A 588 -17.15 0.64 -12.95
C SER A 588 -17.04 -0.04 -14.31
N GLY A 589 -17.84 -1.09 -14.54
CA GLY A 589 -17.93 -1.79 -15.83
C GLY A 589 -16.65 -2.52 -16.23
N GLY A 590 -16.07 -2.14 -17.35
CA GLY A 590 -14.92 -2.84 -17.94
C GLY A 590 -15.28 -4.22 -18.52
N PRO A 591 -14.28 -5.06 -18.82
CA PRO A 591 -14.45 -6.29 -19.62
C PRO A 591 -15.44 -7.31 -19.04
N VAL A 592 -15.56 -7.38 -17.71
CA VAL A 592 -16.39 -8.35 -16.99
C VAL A 592 -17.76 -7.77 -16.62
N TRP A 593 -17.79 -6.64 -15.91
CA TRP A 593 -19.06 -6.11 -15.38
C TRP A 593 -19.86 -5.29 -16.40
N GLY A 594 -19.27 -4.84 -17.51
CA GLY A 594 -19.89 -3.86 -18.42
C GLY A 594 -21.28 -4.25 -18.95
N ASN A 595 -21.55 -5.55 -19.14
CA ASN A 595 -22.85 -6.06 -19.59
C ASN A 595 -23.76 -6.55 -18.44
N VAL A 596 -23.27 -6.59 -17.21
CA VAL A 596 -23.96 -7.16 -16.04
C VAL A 596 -24.80 -6.09 -15.37
N THR A 597 -26.12 -6.28 -15.35
CA THR A 597 -27.04 -5.51 -14.49
C THR A 597 -26.90 -6.01 -13.06
N THR A 598 -26.43 -5.16 -12.15
CA THR A 598 -26.22 -5.50 -10.73
C THR A 598 -27.47 -5.21 -9.89
N SER A 599 -27.42 -5.57 -8.61
CA SER A 599 -28.53 -5.53 -7.65
C SER A 599 -29.17 -4.15 -7.46
N ASN A 600 -28.45 -3.05 -7.75
CA ASN A 600 -28.98 -1.68 -7.74
C ASN A 600 -29.73 -1.28 -9.03
N GLY A 601 -29.80 -2.16 -10.03
CA GLY A 601 -30.44 -1.93 -11.32
C GLY A 601 -29.55 -1.31 -12.40
N ALA A 602 -28.31 -0.92 -12.08
CA ALA A 602 -27.36 -0.35 -13.04
C ALA A 602 -26.53 -1.42 -13.75
N LYS A 603 -26.14 -1.17 -15.00
CA LYS A 603 -25.11 -1.97 -15.69
C LYS A 603 -23.73 -1.56 -15.23
N GLY A 604 -22.84 -2.53 -14.98
CA GLY A 604 -21.45 -2.28 -14.63
C GLY A 604 -21.18 -1.94 -13.16
N GLY A 605 -22.16 -2.07 -12.27
CA GLY A 605 -22.00 -1.66 -10.87
C GLY A 605 -21.98 -0.15 -10.69
N SER A 606 -21.02 0.38 -9.93
CA SER A 606 -20.93 1.81 -9.61
C SER A 606 -19.47 2.24 -9.38
N PRO A 607 -19.04 3.43 -9.85
CA PRO A 607 -17.66 3.89 -9.69
C PRO A 607 -17.26 4.20 -8.24
N VAL A 608 -18.23 4.25 -7.32
CA VAL A 608 -18.02 4.45 -5.88
C VAL A 608 -18.18 3.17 -5.05
N TRP A 609 -18.32 2.00 -5.68
CA TRP A 609 -18.33 0.72 -4.99
C TRP A 609 -16.93 0.29 -4.56
N SER A 610 -16.81 -0.18 -3.33
CA SER A 610 -15.60 -0.86 -2.87
C SER A 610 -15.41 -2.20 -3.59
N THR A 611 -14.16 -2.65 -3.64
CA THR A 611 -13.81 -4.06 -3.96
C THR A 611 -14.76 -5.07 -3.29
N TYR A 612 -14.99 -4.89 -1.99
CA TYR A 612 -15.86 -5.72 -1.17
C TYR A 612 -17.33 -5.68 -1.60
N ARG A 613 -17.81 -4.55 -2.17
CA ARG A 613 -19.18 -4.43 -2.67
C ARG A 613 -19.39 -5.17 -4.00
N TYR A 614 -18.37 -5.25 -4.86
CA TYR A 614 -18.36 -6.14 -6.04
C TYR A 614 -18.23 -7.62 -5.64
N GLN A 615 -17.43 -7.94 -4.61
CA GLN A 615 -17.34 -9.29 -4.05
C GLN A 615 -18.69 -9.78 -3.50
N LEU A 616 -19.36 -8.95 -2.69
CA LEU A 616 -20.65 -9.32 -2.10
C LEU A 616 -21.74 -9.51 -3.17
N GLU A 617 -21.73 -8.69 -4.23
CA GLU A 617 -22.61 -8.84 -5.40
C GLU A 617 -22.47 -10.23 -6.04
N ALA A 618 -21.24 -10.67 -6.29
CA ALA A 618 -20.95 -12.00 -6.86
C ALA A 618 -21.30 -13.15 -5.91
N PHE A 619 -20.95 -13.01 -4.63
CA PHE A 619 -21.24 -14.03 -3.61
C PHE A 619 -22.75 -14.24 -3.43
N VAL A 620 -23.52 -13.16 -3.31
CA VAL A 620 -24.98 -13.21 -3.15
C VAL A 620 -25.65 -13.76 -4.40
N ALA A 621 -25.18 -13.39 -5.60
CA ALA A 621 -25.65 -13.99 -6.84
C ALA A 621 -25.47 -15.52 -6.84
N LYS A 622 -24.28 -16.01 -6.46
CA LYS A 622 -24.01 -17.46 -6.41
C LYS A 622 -24.85 -18.18 -5.34
N CYS A 623 -25.03 -17.58 -4.16
CA CYS A 623 -25.92 -18.11 -3.12
C CYS A 623 -27.39 -18.18 -3.56
N GLN A 624 -27.83 -17.25 -4.43
CA GLN A 624 -29.16 -17.26 -5.05
C GLN A 624 -29.25 -18.15 -6.30
N GLY A 625 -28.27 -19.04 -6.54
CA GLY A 625 -28.28 -19.97 -7.68
C GLY A 625 -28.07 -19.32 -9.05
N LYS A 626 -27.57 -18.08 -9.10
CA LYS A 626 -27.28 -17.34 -10.34
C LYS A 626 -25.80 -17.44 -10.68
N ASP A 627 -25.45 -17.30 -11.95
CA ASP A 627 -24.05 -17.16 -12.34
C ASP A 627 -23.57 -15.71 -12.12
N PRO A 628 -22.52 -15.48 -11.31
CA PRO A 628 -21.97 -14.17 -11.05
C PRO A 628 -21.02 -13.73 -12.18
N ALA A 629 -20.77 -12.42 -12.29
CA ALA A 629 -19.84 -11.86 -13.28
C ALA A 629 -18.40 -12.41 -13.17
N PHE A 630 -17.96 -12.65 -11.94
CA PHE A 630 -16.68 -13.23 -11.56
C PHE A 630 -16.86 -14.00 -10.26
N PHE A 631 -16.04 -15.03 -10.01
CA PHE A 631 -16.05 -15.78 -8.76
C PHE A 631 -14.63 -16.29 -8.49
N VAL A 632 -14.15 -16.19 -7.24
CA VAL A 632 -12.89 -16.82 -6.84
C VAL A 632 -13.19 -18.30 -6.59
N THR A 633 -12.53 -19.18 -7.33
CA THR A 633 -12.82 -20.62 -7.27
C THR A 633 -12.16 -21.29 -6.07
N ASN A 634 -12.80 -22.35 -5.56
CA ASN A 634 -12.24 -23.22 -4.52
C ASN A 634 -10.82 -23.71 -4.87
N GLU A 635 -10.59 -24.06 -6.15
CA GLU A 635 -9.29 -24.49 -6.66
C GLU A 635 -8.25 -23.37 -6.63
N GLU A 636 -8.62 -22.13 -6.95
CA GLU A 636 -7.69 -20.99 -6.84
C GLU A 636 -7.24 -20.74 -5.40
N SER A 637 -8.12 -20.96 -4.42
CA SER A 637 -7.81 -20.85 -2.98
C SER A 637 -6.98 -22.03 -2.46
N ILE A 638 -7.27 -23.27 -2.88
CA ILE A 638 -6.41 -24.43 -2.61
C ILE A 638 -5.00 -24.18 -3.15
N THR A 639 -4.90 -23.86 -4.45
CA THR A 639 -3.63 -23.54 -5.10
C THR A 639 -2.92 -22.38 -4.39
N GLN A 640 -3.63 -21.33 -3.96
CA GLN A 640 -3.02 -20.21 -3.23
C GLN A 640 -2.29 -20.69 -1.97
N MET A 641 -2.94 -21.56 -1.20
CA MET A 641 -2.36 -22.13 0.02
C MET A 641 -1.22 -23.11 -0.28
N GLU A 642 -1.30 -23.91 -1.35
CA GLU A 642 -0.19 -24.81 -1.75
C GLU A 642 1.10 -24.03 -2.06
N VAL A 643 0.99 -22.88 -2.72
CA VAL A 643 2.16 -22.05 -3.05
C VAL A 643 2.71 -21.31 -1.82
N ILE A 644 1.85 -21.01 -0.83
CA ILE A 644 2.24 -20.47 0.48
C ILE A 644 2.98 -21.52 1.31
N ASP A 645 2.43 -22.74 1.41
CA ASP A 645 3.05 -23.86 2.10
C ASP A 645 4.42 -24.17 1.49
N ALA A 646 4.50 -24.32 0.17
CA ALA A 646 5.75 -24.56 -0.55
C ALA A 646 6.78 -23.41 -0.38
N CYS A 647 6.34 -22.16 -0.17
CA CYS A 647 7.25 -21.07 0.19
C CYS A 647 7.79 -21.19 1.61
N TYR A 648 6.95 -21.53 2.59
CA TYR A 648 7.37 -21.69 3.97
C TYR A 648 8.28 -22.90 4.20
N GLU A 649 8.02 -24.00 3.48
CA GLU A 649 8.95 -25.15 3.40
C GLU A 649 10.26 -24.72 2.73
N LYS A 650 10.20 -24.02 1.59
CA LYS A 650 11.39 -23.57 0.86
C LYS A 650 12.24 -22.55 1.62
N SER A 651 11.64 -21.78 2.54
CA SER A 651 12.35 -20.85 3.42
C SER A 651 12.81 -21.47 4.75
N GLY A 652 12.53 -22.76 4.99
CA GLY A 652 12.89 -23.46 6.22
C GLY A 652 12.07 -23.10 7.47
N LEU A 653 10.97 -22.36 7.33
CA LEU A 653 10.07 -22.04 8.45
C LEU A 653 9.00 -23.13 8.69
N GLY A 654 8.69 -23.92 7.67
CA GLY A 654 7.70 -24.98 7.72
C GLY A 654 6.26 -24.50 7.55
N LYS A 655 5.43 -25.41 7.03
CA LYS A 655 3.98 -25.27 6.85
C LYS A 655 3.30 -24.82 8.15
N ARG A 656 2.37 -23.87 8.06
CA ARG A 656 1.64 -23.35 9.23
C ARG A 656 0.78 -24.44 9.87
N PRO A 657 0.62 -24.42 11.21
CA PRO A 657 0.08 -25.56 11.95
C PRO A 657 -1.37 -25.84 11.53
N THR A 658 -1.67 -27.11 11.30
CA THR A 658 -3.04 -27.59 11.06
C THR A 658 -3.85 -27.50 12.36
N SER A 659 -5.07 -26.97 12.26
CA SER A 659 -6.01 -26.82 13.36
C SER A 659 -6.22 -28.13 14.13
N GLN A 660 -6.25 -28.04 15.46
CA GLN A 660 -6.52 -29.19 16.35
C GLN A 660 -7.92 -29.79 16.14
N PHE A 661 -8.84 -29.08 15.49
CA PHE A 661 -10.14 -29.60 15.07
C PHE A 661 -10.05 -30.67 13.95
N LEU A 662 -8.86 -30.93 13.40
CA LEU A 662 -8.60 -32.02 12.44
C LEU A 662 -7.86 -33.23 13.06
N GLN A 663 -7.69 -33.26 14.38
CA GLN A 663 -7.03 -34.34 15.14
C GLN A 663 -8.07 -35.16 15.92
#